data_AF-A0A428TCL6-F1
#
_entry.id   AF-A0A428TCL6-F1
#
_cell.length_a   1.000
_cell.length_b   1.000
_cell.length_c   1.000
_cell.angle_alpha   90.00
_cell.angle_beta   90.00
_cell.angle_gamma   90.00
#
_symmetry.space_group_name_H-M   'P 1'
#
loop_
_entity.id
_entity.type
_entity.pdbx_description
1 polymer ?
#
loop_
_entity_poly.entity_id
_entity_poly.type
_entity_poly.pdbx_seq_one_letter_code
_entity_poly.pdbx_strand_id
1 'polypeptide(L)'
;MDRHYLLVEEVRDPLGNTMSFGNDYHHFQTVKITDHNSNVQQVALDSLGRSVGVALVGKTLQTQNGNDGDALQPFVSTSANTALAVLSDPSGEECRKLLGKAGSCTVYCLNQFETWNSDQTSSRPETPTPAFLLEISRELSFRRSENPKLHVSVTYLDGHGAPLQHIHLNGLNNVDERWLVNGASVSGATGHILRTFAPFFASTPGLVPIPDILSNVTTIFYDGIGRLVAQFHPDHTWSKTAYSPWVTAKYGVADMISVANPQEDPDVGHFFSRINCARYLPSWREMNLRGTKQQQRASIKSTSYGVNPTTTHFGCCGLPVKTVQVADGKVHSWTFYYDFSGNKIRDIDSLGLLCEVSLYDKLNRQVLVQGMDDGHVASLQDVNGRALVSWNSRGTFSRHSYDALRRETGRWMQRGREAAKLTVQIIYGEDASEASERNLKGQAWIIRDQSGKHVNSRFDIRGRCIEKTFSPAKEYKLLLDWNASPTTLDTMCEAQSYTRKVQLDNFDQALEEEDPKGNRTLRKFALSGQVKQVTHQHVDMPGGQVYLQDSVYSVDGLRLKMVYGNQTCTEFRYDKLSRQLISQKTTNKDGTVLEDLTHVYDCVSRCIYTYDASEQTKYFRNSRIEPKREYTYDAIGQLISASERALLPSSGILRPYNATTGMNPTKVIVDGQQVYEYLESYEYDLAGNIQKMTHAAVKQPKASQWTRRYFYHSTSRFSTDSRVQMSNRSTGTVSGSLSEEYDYSGDGGQVGCMTSMPQYSQLSWNCENLLGSSSTQWTKDDTPQTTYYVYDYSGKRVRKVTESFAKAGSPTRKERDTLYLDGLEI
;
A
#
# COMPACT_ATOMS: atom_id res chain seq x y z
N MET A 1 -29.23 30.81 -2.79
CA MET A 1 -28.58 31.84 -1.95
C MET A 1 -29.61 32.32 -0.94
N ASP A 2 -29.16 32.87 0.18
CA ASP A 2 -30.03 33.60 1.10
C ASP A 2 -30.68 34.83 0.44
N ARG A 3 -31.62 35.47 1.15
CA ARG A 3 -32.34 36.66 0.68
C ARG A 3 -31.44 37.89 0.39
N HIS A 4 -30.18 37.87 0.83
CA HIS A 4 -29.21 38.94 0.68
C HIS A 4 -28.09 38.60 -0.32
N TYR A 5 -28.14 37.42 -0.94
CA TYR A 5 -27.09 36.90 -1.83
C TYR A 5 -25.70 36.80 -1.18
N LEU A 6 -25.63 36.60 0.14
CA LEU A 6 -24.35 36.53 0.86
C LEU A 6 -23.83 35.09 0.93
N LEU A 7 -24.67 34.16 1.38
CA LEU A 7 -24.32 32.76 1.54
C LEU A 7 -25.25 31.84 0.75
N VAL A 8 -24.73 30.67 0.43
CA VAL A 8 -25.49 29.61 -0.22
C VAL A 8 -26.37 28.92 0.83
N GLU A 9 -27.67 28.78 0.57
CA GLU A 9 -28.62 28.04 1.42
C GLU A 9 -29.02 26.69 0.81
N GLU A 10 -28.96 26.59 -0.52
CA GLU A 10 -29.23 25.36 -1.27
C GLU A 10 -28.34 25.32 -2.51
N VAL A 11 -27.76 24.16 -2.78
CA VAL A 11 -27.16 23.81 -4.08
C VAL A 11 -27.99 22.69 -4.67
N ARG A 12 -28.38 22.85 -5.94
CA ARG A 12 -29.00 21.80 -6.73
C ARG A 12 -28.04 21.39 -7.83
N ASP A 13 -27.75 20.09 -7.89
CA ASP A 13 -26.91 19.54 -8.95
C ASP A 13 -27.72 19.32 -10.26
N PRO A 14 -27.05 19.08 -11.40
CA PRO A 14 -27.71 18.75 -12.67
C PRO A 14 -28.67 17.54 -12.67
N LEU A 15 -28.60 16.65 -11.68
CA LEU A 15 -29.52 15.51 -11.54
C LEU A 15 -30.70 15.83 -10.59
N GLY A 16 -30.76 17.06 -10.07
CA GLY A 16 -31.80 17.50 -9.17
C GLY A 16 -31.58 17.13 -7.69
N ASN A 17 -30.42 16.56 -7.34
CA ASN A 17 -30.09 16.35 -5.94
C ASN A 17 -29.88 17.71 -5.26
N THR A 18 -30.44 17.86 -4.07
CA THR A 18 -30.33 19.09 -3.28
C THR A 18 -29.44 18.88 -2.07
N MET A 19 -28.54 19.81 -1.83
CA MET A 19 -27.83 19.97 -0.57
C MET A 19 -28.27 21.30 0.05
N SER A 20 -28.60 21.32 1.33
CA SER A 20 -28.99 22.55 2.03
C SER A 20 -28.03 22.89 3.16
N PHE A 21 -27.87 24.18 3.40
CA PHE A 21 -26.86 24.76 4.26
C PHE A 21 -27.51 25.67 5.30
N GLY A 22 -27.28 25.38 6.57
CA GLY A 22 -27.56 26.30 7.67
C GLY A 22 -26.31 27.10 7.98
N ASN A 23 -26.44 28.43 7.94
CA ASN A 23 -25.31 29.35 8.04
C ASN A 23 -25.31 30.13 9.36
N ASP A 24 -24.12 30.37 9.89
CA ASP A 24 -23.82 31.34 10.93
C ASP A 24 -23.43 32.67 10.27
N TYR A 25 -24.29 33.66 10.41
CA TYR A 25 -24.10 34.98 9.79
C TYR A 25 -23.18 35.90 10.60
N HIS A 26 -22.79 35.53 11.83
CA HIS A 26 -21.80 36.28 12.59
C HIS A 26 -20.39 36.08 11.99
N HIS A 27 -20.09 34.86 11.54
CA HIS A 27 -18.78 34.50 10.98
C HIS A 27 -18.80 34.25 9.47
N PHE A 28 -19.97 34.33 8.83
CA PHE A 28 -20.17 34.01 7.41
C PHE A 28 -19.74 32.57 7.06
N GLN A 29 -20.09 31.61 7.92
CA GLN A 29 -19.70 30.22 7.77
C GLN A 29 -20.92 29.28 7.77
N THR A 30 -20.80 28.16 7.09
CA THR A 30 -21.79 27.08 7.16
C THR A 30 -21.56 26.23 8.41
N VAL A 31 -22.62 26.04 9.20
CA VAL A 31 -22.60 25.28 10.47
C VAL A 31 -23.48 24.03 10.43
N LYS A 32 -24.34 23.90 9.41
CA LYS A 32 -25.16 22.71 9.19
C LYS A 32 -25.18 22.39 7.71
N ILE A 33 -24.88 21.15 7.35
CA ILE A 33 -25.02 20.63 5.99
C ILE A 33 -26.02 19.51 6.04
N THR A 34 -27.06 19.57 5.20
CA THR A 34 -27.93 18.43 4.92
C THR A 34 -27.64 17.96 3.52
N ASP A 35 -27.09 16.76 3.39
CA ASP A 35 -26.73 16.18 2.10
C ASP A 35 -27.96 15.72 1.30
N HIS A 36 -27.74 15.28 0.06
CA HIS A 36 -28.81 14.80 -0.82
C HIS A 36 -29.49 13.51 -0.36
N ASN A 37 -28.88 12.77 0.58
CA ASN A 37 -29.48 11.63 1.26
C ASN A 37 -30.24 12.05 2.53
N SER A 38 -30.36 13.35 2.82
CA SER A 38 -30.94 13.89 4.05
C SER A 38 -30.14 13.57 5.33
N ASN A 39 -28.85 13.21 5.21
CA ASN A 39 -27.96 13.14 6.37
C ASN A 39 -27.54 14.55 6.77
N VAL A 40 -27.53 14.81 8.07
CA VAL A 40 -27.17 16.09 8.63
C VAL A 40 -25.80 15.99 9.29
N GLN A 41 -24.89 16.85 8.89
CA GLN A 41 -23.67 17.17 9.61
C GLN A 41 -23.81 18.55 10.23
N GLN A 42 -23.37 18.71 11.47
CA GLN A 42 -23.37 19.99 12.17
C GLN A 42 -22.02 20.28 12.81
N VAL A 43 -21.71 21.57 12.89
CA VAL A 43 -20.54 22.11 13.56
C VAL A 43 -20.99 23.18 14.55
N ALA A 44 -20.46 23.15 15.76
CA ALA A 44 -20.57 24.24 16.73
C ALA A 44 -19.34 25.13 16.58
N LEU A 45 -19.55 26.46 16.56
CA LEU A 45 -18.49 27.45 16.51
C LEU A 45 -18.34 28.17 17.85
N ASP A 46 -17.12 28.60 18.16
CA ASP A 46 -16.90 29.59 19.21
C ASP A 46 -17.09 31.03 18.70
N SER A 47 -16.87 32.01 19.58
CA SER A 47 -16.99 33.44 19.27
C SER A 47 -15.95 33.98 18.28
N LEU A 48 -14.96 33.16 17.89
CA LEU A 48 -13.97 33.49 16.86
C LEU A 48 -14.22 32.71 15.56
N GLY A 49 -15.33 31.98 15.46
CA GLY A 49 -15.68 31.19 14.27
C GLY A 49 -14.84 29.93 14.11
N ARG A 50 -14.28 29.38 15.20
CA ARG A 50 -13.51 28.12 15.19
C ARG A 50 -14.42 26.95 15.55
N SER A 51 -14.23 25.81 14.89
CA SER A 51 -14.99 24.57 15.15
C SER A 51 -14.64 23.97 16.51
N VAL A 52 -15.59 23.96 17.45
CA VAL A 52 -15.42 23.39 18.79
C VAL A 52 -16.15 22.08 18.99
N GLY A 53 -17.07 21.72 18.10
CA GLY A 53 -17.79 20.44 18.17
C GLY A 53 -18.33 20.03 16.81
N VAL A 54 -18.24 18.74 16.50
CA VAL A 54 -18.74 18.17 15.24
C VAL A 54 -19.68 17.02 15.56
N ALA A 55 -20.85 17.02 14.93
CA ALA A 55 -21.80 15.91 15.02
C ALA A 55 -22.24 15.47 13.63
N LEU A 56 -22.18 14.16 13.40
CA LEU A 56 -22.85 13.54 12.27
C LEU A 56 -24.18 12.96 12.76
N VAL A 57 -25.26 13.71 12.56
CA VAL A 57 -26.56 13.48 13.21
C VAL A 57 -27.35 12.35 12.55
N GLY A 58 -27.05 12.01 11.29
CA GLY A 58 -27.84 11.09 10.49
C GLY A 58 -29.07 11.77 9.88
N LYS A 59 -30.19 11.06 9.72
CA LYS A 59 -31.36 11.54 8.95
C LYS A 59 -32.10 12.70 9.59
N THR A 60 -32.61 13.63 8.77
CA THR A 60 -33.50 14.73 9.19
C THR A 60 -34.84 14.25 9.75
N LEU A 61 -35.40 13.17 9.18
CA LEU A 61 -36.58 12.47 9.70
C LEU A 61 -36.12 11.16 10.32
N GLN A 62 -36.37 10.99 11.63
CA GLN A 62 -36.02 9.77 12.33
C GLN A 62 -36.91 8.62 11.83
N THR A 63 -36.30 7.64 11.16
CA THR A 63 -36.95 6.35 10.89
C THR A 63 -36.73 5.44 12.09
N GLN A 64 -37.64 4.49 12.33
CA GLN A 64 -37.59 3.57 13.50
C GLN A 64 -36.31 2.70 13.57
N ASN A 65 -35.49 2.69 12.52
CA ASN A 65 -34.20 1.99 12.45
C ASN A 65 -32.98 2.92 12.69
N GLY A 66 -33.20 4.19 13.04
CA GLY A 66 -32.18 5.25 13.12
C GLY A 66 -31.38 5.31 14.43
N ASN A 67 -30.74 4.20 14.83
CA ASN A 67 -29.93 4.15 16.06
C ASN A 67 -28.47 4.60 15.87
N ASP A 68 -28.13 5.29 14.78
CA ASP A 68 -26.78 5.79 14.52
C ASP A 68 -26.76 7.32 14.36
N GLY A 69 -25.68 7.94 14.80
CA GLY A 69 -25.46 9.38 14.75
C GLY A 69 -25.25 10.04 16.11
N ASP A 70 -24.66 11.23 16.04
CA ASP A 70 -24.31 12.11 17.15
C ASP A 70 -25.31 13.27 17.25
N ALA A 71 -25.11 14.18 18.20
CA ALA A 71 -25.88 15.42 18.30
C ALA A 71 -25.04 16.54 18.90
N LEU A 72 -25.32 17.78 18.52
CA LEU A 72 -24.77 18.95 19.21
C LEU A 72 -25.71 19.39 20.33
N GLN A 73 -25.12 19.80 21.45
CA GLN A 73 -25.78 20.54 22.52
C GLN A 73 -25.18 21.96 22.54
N PRO A 74 -25.86 22.96 23.14
CA PRO A 74 -25.30 24.30 23.28
C PRO A 74 -23.92 24.22 23.95
N PHE A 75 -22.89 24.69 23.24
CA PHE A 75 -21.52 24.58 23.71
C PHE A 75 -21.26 25.64 24.79
N VAL A 76 -20.63 25.23 25.89
CA VAL A 76 -20.24 26.14 26.96
C VAL A 76 -18.77 26.50 26.76
N SER A 77 -18.45 27.79 26.81
CA SER A 77 -17.07 28.28 26.75
C SER A 77 -16.22 27.53 27.78
N THR A 78 -15.22 26.80 27.29
CA THR A 78 -14.39 25.92 28.11
C THR A 78 -13.08 26.62 28.47
N SER A 79 -12.71 26.58 29.75
CA SER A 79 -11.44 27.16 30.22
C SER A 79 -10.26 26.22 29.98
N ALA A 80 -9.04 26.78 29.92
CA ALA A 80 -7.81 25.98 29.88
C ALA A 80 -7.70 25.02 31.08
N ASN A 81 -8.19 25.41 32.26
CA ASN A 81 -8.20 24.55 33.45
C ASN A 81 -9.05 23.29 33.25
N THR A 82 -10.18 23.41 32.55
CA THR A 82 -11.03 22.26 32.20
C THR A 82 -10.31 21.34 31.21
N ALA A 83 -9.60 21.90 30.22
CA ALA A 83 -8.80 21.10 29.29
C ALA A 83 -7.68 20.32 30.02
N LEU A 84 -6.98 20.96 30.95
CA LEU A 84 -5.96 20.32 31.80
C LEU A 84 -6.55 19.24 32.73
N ALA A 85 -7.76 19.44 33.24
CA ALA A 85 -8.47 18.43 34.02
C ALA A 85 -8.79 17.18 33.18
N VAL A 86 -9.23 17.36 31.92
CA VAL A 86 -9.42 16.24 30.98
C VAL A 86 -8.12 15.52 30.68
N LEU A 87 -7.03 16.25 30.46
CA LEU A 87 -5.73 15.62 30.25
C LEU A 87 -5.24 14.82 31.47
N SER A 88 -5.63 15.22 32.68
CA SER A 88 -5.32 14.50 33.92
C SER A 88 -6.19 13.26 34.14
N ASP A 89 -7.47 13.31 33.75
CA ASP A 89 -8.41 12.19 33.77
C ASP A 89 -9.16 12.07 32.42
N PRO A 90 -8.52 11.48 31.39
CA PRO A 90 -9.06 11.44 30.03
C PRO A 90 -10.25 10.48 29.89
N SER A 91 -10.50 9.65 30.92
CA SER A 91 -11.67 8.80 31.04
C SER A 91 -12.71 9.33 32.02
N GLY A 92 -12.52 10.56 32.52
CA GLY A 92 -13.33 11.14 33.59
C GLY A 92 -14.69 11.65 33.16
N GLU A 93 -15.42 12.17 34.13
CA GLU A 93 -16.73 12.79 33.92
C GLU A 93 -16.61 14.10 33.12
N GLU A 94 -15.58 14.91 33.38
CA GLU A 94 -15.33 16.18 32.68
C GLU A 94 -15.06 15.96 31.18
N CYS A 95 -14.32 14.91 30.82
CA CYS A 95 -14.09 14.53 29.42
C CYS A 95 -15.41 14.20 28.71
N ARG A 96 -16.28 13.41 29.35
CA ARG A 96 -17.60 13.07 28.83
C ARG A 96 -18.53 14.27 28.75
N LYS A 97 -18.50 15.17 29.73
CA LYS A 97 -19.29 16.41 29.72
C LYS A 97 -18.89 17.32 28.56
N LEU A 98 -17.58 17.48 28.33
CA LEU A 98 -17.06 18.29 27.24
C LEU A 98 -17.47 17.76 25.86
N LEU A 99 -17.37 16.44 25.66
CA LEU A 99 -17.81 15.84 24.41
C LEU A 99 -19.35 15.84 24.28
N GLY A 100 -20.07 15.70 25.39
CA GLY A 100 -21.52 15.66 25.44
C GLY A 100 -22.11 14.58 24.52
N LYS A 101 -22.88 14.99 23.52
CA LYS A 101 -23.44 14.11 22.48
C LYS A 101 -22.73 14.23 21.12
N ALA A 102 -21.68 15.06 21.02
CA ALA A 102 -20.96 15.32 19.76
C ALA A 102 -20.05 14.14 19.38
N GLY A 103 -19.83 13.94 18.09
CA GLY A 103 -18.91 12.90 17.59
C GLY A 103 -17.44 13.24 17.89
N SER A 104 -17.10 14.54 17.81
CA SER A 104 -15.83 15.08 18.28
C SER A 104 -15.97 16.50 18.82
N CYS A 105 -14.99 16.92 19.62
CA CYS A 105 -14.89 18.23 20.24
C CYS A 105 -13.42 18.70 20.21
N THR A 106 -13.21 19.99 19.97
CA THR A 106 -11.88 20.63 19.98
C THR A 106 -11.87 21.81 20.93
N VAL A 107 -10.93 21.83 21.87
CA VAL A 107 -10.73 22.94 22.81
C VAL A 107 -9.43 23.67 22.46
N TYR A 108 -9.53 24.96 22.18
CA TYR A 108 -8.42 25.82 21.76
C TYR A 108 -7.80 26.54 22.95
N CYS A 109 -6.63 26.10 23.40
CA CYS A 109 -5.87 26.72 24.50
C CYS A 109 -4.71 27.54 23.92
N LEU A 110 -5.01 28.69 23.29
CA LEU A 110 -4.01 29.48 22.55
C LEU A 110 -3.32 30.58 23.37
N ASN A 111 -3.97 31.09 24.42
CA ASN A 111 -3.47 32.21 25.25
C ASN A 111 -2.66 31.74 26.47
N GLN A 112 -2.04 30.57 26.40
CA GLN A 112 -1.30 29.98 27.53
C GLN A 112 -0.13 30.86 27.98
N PHE A 113 0.60 31.45 27.03
CA PHE A 113 1.71 32.35 27.34
C PHE A 113 1.25 33.64 28.06
N GLU A 114 0.15 34.24 27.59
CA GLU A 114 -0.45 35.42 28.21
C GLU A 114 -0.93 35.10 29.63
N THR A 115 -1.64 34.00 29.79
CA THR A 115 -2.14 33.51 31.09
C THR A 115 -0.98 33.31 32.07
N TRP A 116 0.07 32.61 31.64
CA TRP A 116 1.30 32.43 32.40
C TRP A 116 1.93 33.77 32.77
N ASN A 117 2.04 34.71 31.83
CA ASN A 117 2.67 36.01 32.10
C ASN A 117 1.90 36.86 33.11
N SER A 118 0.56 36.79 33.06
CA SER A 118 -0.35 37.51 33.96
C SER A 118 -0.41 36.92 35.38
N ASP A 119 -0.05 35.65 35.55
CA ASP A 119 0.02 35.02 36.87
C ASP A 119 1.24 35.55 37.65
N GLN A 120 0.95 36.27 38.74
CA GLN A 120 1.94 36.86 39.64
C GLN A 120 2.05 36.08 40.96
N THR A 121 1.42 34.89 41.05
CA THR A 121 1.45 34.06 42.25
C THR A 121 2.77 33.31 42.40
N SER A 122 3.13 32.96 43.64
CA SER A 122 4.30 32.11 43.93
C SER A 122 4.17 30.68 43.40
N SER A 123 3.00 30.29 42.91
CA SER A 123 2.68 28.98 42.32
C SER A 123 2.80 28.94 40.79
N ARG A 124 3.14 30.06 40.14
CA ARG A 124 3.35 30.12 38.69
C ARG A 124 4.45 29.14 38.26
N PRO A 125 4.24 28.29 37.23
CA PRO A 125 5.27 27.43 36.67
C PRO A 125 6.48 28.23 36.18
N GLU A 126 7.69 27.68 36.25
CA GLU A 126 8.90 28.36 35.76
C GLU A 126 8.85 28.62 34.24
N THR A 127 8.20 27.74 33.48
CA THR A 127 8.06 27.85 32.02
C THR A 127 6.59 27.85 31.60
N PRO A 128 6.20 28.67 30.61
CA PRO A 128 4.85 28.66 30.09
C PRO A 128 4.58 27.35 29.33
N THR A 129 3.39 26.79 29.50
CA THR A 129 2.87 25.79 28.56
C THR A 129 2.66 26.46 27.20
N PRO A 130 3.13 25.89 26.08
CA PRO A 130 2.82 26.44 24.76
C PRO A 130 1.32 26.39 24.45
N ALA A 131 0.91 27.09 23.40
CA ALA A 131 -0.43 26.95 22.87
C ALA A 131 -0.69 25.48 22.50
N PHE A 132 -1.88 24.98 22.81
CA PHE A 132 -2.25 23.61 22.47
C PHE A 132 -3.72 23.47 22.08
N LEU A 133 -4.00 22.39 21.36
CA LEU A 133 -5.34 21.94 20.98
C LEU A 133 -5.62 20.64 21.70
N LEU A 134 -6.75 20.55 22.39
CA LEU A 134 -7.26 19.29 22.94
C LEU A 134 -8.39 18.79 22.05
N GLU A 135 -8.27 17.56 21.56
CA GLU A 135 -9.27 16.90 20.73
C GLU A 135 -9.82 15.67 21.45
N ILE A 136 -11.14 15.54 21.45
CA ILE A 136 -11.86 14.42 22.05
C ILE A 136 -12.79 13.85 20.98
N SER A 137 -12.80 12.53 20.81
CA SER A 137 -13.69 11.82 19.88
C SER A 137 -14.13 10.47 20.44
N ARG A 138 -15.17 9.86 19.85
CA ARG A 138 -15.75 8.59 20.31
C ARG A 138 -15.72 7.49 19.25
N GLU A 139 -15.46 6.25 19.66
CA GLU A 139 -15.45 5.08 18.75
C GLU A 139 -16.85 4.79 18.17
N LEU A 140 -17.89 4.92 18.98
CA LEU A 140 -19.27 4.70 18.57
C LEU A 140 -20.06 5.97 18.76
N SER A 141 -20.98 6.24 17.84
CA SER A 141 -21.87 7.39 17.93
C SER A 141 -22.70 7.36 19.22
N PHE A 142 -23.12 8.55 19.68
CA PHE A 142 -23.92 8.70 20.90
C PHE A 142 -25.17 7.80 20.93
N ARG A 143 -25.83 7.59 19.78
CA ARG A 143 -27.02 6.74 19.70
C ARG A 143 -26.72 5.23 19.69
N ARG A 144 -25.50 4.84 19.33
CA ARG A 144 -25.06 3.43 19.37
C ARG A 144 -24.54 3.02 20.74
N SER A 145 -23.98 3.95 21.50
CA SER A 145 -23.50 3.70 22.86
C SER A 145 -23.53 4.96 23.70
N GLU A 146 -24.12 4.89 24.90
CA GLU A 146 -24.09 5.96 25.89
C GLU A 146 -22.73 6.07 26.59
N ASN A 147 -21.91 5.01 26.55
CA ASN A 147 -20.57 4.98 27.14
C ASN A 147 -19.54 4.40 26.15
N PRO A 148 -19.29 5.09 25.01
CA PRO A 148 -18.28 4.67 24.05
C PRO A 148 -16.88 4.88 24.63
N LYS A 149 -15.88 4.15 24.11
CA LYS A 149 -14.49 4.55 24.36
C LYS A 149 -14.23 5.92 23.76
N LEU A 150 -13.49 6.74 24.50
CA LEU A 150 -13.07 8.06 24.10
C LEU A 150 -11.61 8.05 23.66
N HIS A 151 -11.35 8.71 22.55
CA HIS A 151 -10.02 9.01 22.07
C HIS A 151 -9.72 10.47 22.41
N VAL A 152 -8.59 10.69 23.08
CA VAL A 152 -8.14 12.01 23.51
C VAL A 152 -6.76 12.26 22.91
N SER A 153 -6.58 13.40 22.27
CA SER A 153 -5.28 13.86 21.77
C SER A 153 -5.02 15.31 22.13
N VAL A 154 -3.74 15.65 22.28
CA VAL A 154 -3.26 17.01 22.45
C VAL A 154 -2.18 17.33 21.43
N THR A 155 -2.33 18.49 20.79
CA THR A 155 -1.38 19.02 19.81
C THR A 155 -0.79 20.30 20.36
N TYR A 156 0.50 20.29 20.71
CA TYR A 156 1.23 21.49 21.10
C TYR A 156 1.73 22.22 19.86
N LEU A 157 1.61 23.55 19.87
CA LEU A 157 1.94 24.41 18.74
C LEU A 157 3.14 25.31 19.05
N ASP A 158 3.89 25.66 18.01
CA ASP A 158 4.92 26.69 18.07
C ASP A 158 4.33 28.11 17.88
N GLY A 159 5.20 29.13 17.90
CA GLY A 159 4.79 30.52 17.70
C GLY A 159 4.24 30.85 16.30
N HIS A 160 4.44 29.97 15.31
CA HIS A 160 3.88 30.08 13.96
C HIS A 160 2.57 29.29 13.82
N GLY A 161 2.12 28.58 14.87
CA GLY A 161 0.97 27.68 14.83
C GLY A 161 1.27 26.30 14.22
N ALA A 162 2.53 25.96 13.98
CA ALA A 162 2.93 24.64 13.51
C ALA A 162 2.99 23.62 14.68
N PRO A 163 2.64 22.34 14.45
CA PRO A 163 2.65 21.33 15.50
C PRO A 163 4.07 20.97 15.94
N LEU A 164 4.37 21.15 17.23
CA LEU A 164 5.59 20.70 17.90
C LEU A 164 5.52 19.21 18.26
N GLN A 165 4.44 18.83 18.94
CA GLN A 165 4.19 17.46 19.38
C GLN A 165 2.71 17.13 19.28
N HIS A 166 2.43 15.90 18.84
CA HIS A 166 1.10 15.32 18.78
C HIS A 166 1.04 14.08 19.67
N ILE A 167 0.24 14.14 20.73
CA ILE A 167 0.20 13.14 21.80
C ILE A 167 -1.21 12.57 21.90
N HIS A 168 -1.35 11.25 21.90
CA HIS A 168 -2.64 10.56 21.99
C HIS A 168 -2.70 9.64 23.20
N LEU A 169 -3.91 9.44 23.73
CA LEU A 169 -4.18 8.41 24.71
C LEU A 169 -4.02 7.02 24.09
N ASN A 170 -3.07 6.24 24.62
CA ASN A 170 -2.78 4.88 24.18
C ASN A 170 -3.53 3.82 25.01
N GLY A 171 -3.65 4.05 26.32
CA GLY A 171 -4.27 3.11 27.25
C GLY A 171 -4.41 3.68 28.64
N LEU A 172 -5.36 3.17 29.44
CA LEU A 172 -5.59 3.65 30.81
C LEU A 172 -4.83 2.85 31.87
N ASN A 173 -4.44 1.61 31.55
CA ASN A 173 -3.96 0.62 32.52
C ASN A 173 -2.45 0.73 32.83
N ASN A 174 -1.65 1.14 31.86
CA ASN A 174 -0.20 1.30 32.03
C ASN A 174 0.13 2.79 32.14
N VAL A 175 0.62 3.24 33.29
CA VAL A 175 0.92 4.66 33.54
C VAL A 175 2.05 5.13 32.64
N ASP A 176 3.13 4.35 32.49
CA ASP A 176 4.31 4.73 31.72
C ASP A 176 4.05 4.76 30.20
N GLU A 177 3.06 4.01 29.74
CA GLU A 177 2.64 3.91 28.34
C GLU A 177 1.25 4.52 28.09
N ARG A 178 0.79 5.38 29.00
CA ARG A 178 -0.56 5.96 28.93
C ARG A 178 -0.73 6.82 27.70
N TRP A 179 0.31 7.59 27.35
CA TRP A 179 0.31 8.51 26.23
C TRP A 179 1.32 8.08 25.18
N LEU A 180 0.93 8.21 23.92
CA LEU A 180 1.77 7.95 22.76
C LEU A 180 2.04 9.27 22.04
N VAL A 181 3.29 9.70 22.04
CA VAL A 181 3.76 10.83 21.25
C VAL A 181 4.01 10.32 19.84
N ASN A 182 3.07 10.54 18.92
CA ASN A 182 3.11 10.02 17.56
C ASN A 182 4.00 10.83 16.62
N GLY A 183 4.10 12.13 16.88
CA GLY A 183 4.93 13.04 16.11
C GLY A 183 5.56 14.06 17.04
N ALA A 184 6.88 14.15 16.99
CA ALA A 184 7.63 15.24 17.59
C ALA A 184 8.63 15.76 16.57
N SER A 185 8.61 17.06 16.32
CA SER A 185 9.48 17.68 15.33
C SER A 185 10.03 19.01 15.80
N VAL A 186 11.15 19.41 15.23
CA VAL A 186 11.80 20.69 15.51
C VAL A 186 12.01 21.40 14.18
N SER A 187 11.36 22.54 14.03
CA SER A 187 11.50 23.41 12.89
C SER A 187 12.51 24.53 13.17
N GLY A 188 13.25 24.94 12.14
CA GLY A 188 14.07 26.15 12.18
C GLY A 188 13.22 27.41 12.07
N ALA A 189 13.85 28.58 12.21
CA ALA A 189 13.18 29.87 12.07
C ALA A 189 12.54 30.11 10.68
N THR A 190 12.99 29.38 9.65
CA THR A 190 12.43 29.43 8.29
C THR A 190 11.25 28.47 8.09
N GLY A 191 10.83 27.73 9.11
CA GLY A 191 9.75 26.74 9.03
C GLY A 191 10.15 25.35 8.51
N HIS A 192 11.40 25.16 8.08
CA HIS A 192 11.90 23.83 7.68
C HIS A 192 12.09 22.92 8.88
N ILE A 193 11.61 21.67 8.79
CA ILE A 193 11.79 20.64 9.82
C ILE A 193 13.25 20.17 9.81
N LEU A 194 13.98 20.48 10.88
CA LEU A 194 15.39 20.10 11.03
C LEU A 194 15.55 18.73 11.70
N ARG A 195 14.60 18.35 12.56
CA ARG A 195 14.61 17.06 13.24
C ARG A 195 13.22 16.47 13.36
N THR A 196 13.15 15.17 13.12
CA THR A 196 11.94 14.37 13.33
C THR A 196 12.28 13.22 14.27
N PHE A 197 11.52 13.11 15.35
CA PHE A 197 11.69 12.08 16.35
C PHE A 197 10.73 10.93 16.08
N ALA A 198 11.19 9.70 16.28
CA ALA A 198 10.37 8.51 16.23
C ALA A 198 9.35 8.53 17.37
N PRO A 199 8.18 7.87 17.20
CA PRO A 199 7.18 7.78 18.24
C PRO A 199 7.72 7.20 19.55
N PHE A 200 7.17 7.63 20.67
CA PHE A 200 7.54 7.12 22.00
C PHE A 200 6.39 7.24 23.01
N PHE A 201 6.46 6.45 24.06
CA PHE A 201 5.51 6.50 25.17
C PHE A 201 5.89 7.57 26.19
N ALA A 202 4.87 8.18 26.79
CA ALA A 202 4.99 9.12 27.89
C ALA A 202 3.96 8.82 28.99
N SER A 203 4.33 9.11 30.23
CA SER A 203 3.44 8.93 31.38
C SER A 203 2.42 10.05 31.55
N THR A 204 2.70 11.22 30.97
CA THR A 204 1.85 12.41 31.02
C THR A 204 1.58 12.94 29.61
N PRO A 205 0.49 13.70 29.40
CA PRO A 205 0.21 14.36 28.13
C PRO A 205 0.96 15.70 27.99
N GLY A 206 1.90 16.01 28.88
CA GLY A 206 2.69 17.23 28.83
C GLY A 206 3.62 17.23 27.61
N LEU A 207 3.94 18.43 27.11
CA LEU A 207 5.00 18.58 26.12
C LEU A 207 6.33 18.06 26.70
N VAL A 208 6.96 17.13 26.01
CA VAL A 208 8.27 16.61 26.42
C VAL A 208 9.37 17.54 25.89
N PRO A 209 10.21 18.16 26.72
CA PRO A 209 11.28 19.02 26.23
C PRO A 209 12.23 18.27 25.30
N ILE A 210 12.70 18.94 24.24
CA ILE A 210 13.57 18.33 23.22
C ILE A 210 14.81 17.63 23.80
N PRO A 211 15.51 18.18 24.82
CA PRO A 211 16.65 17.51 25.44
C PRO A 211 16.30 16.18 26.11
N ASP A 212 15.05 16.02 26.54
CA ASP A 212 14.56 14.85 27.29
C ASP A 212 13.99 13.76 26.37
N ILE A 213 13.83 14.04 25.07
CA ILE A 213 13.38 13.03 24.10
C ILE A 213 14.52 12.06 23.81
N LEU A 214 14.38 10.84 24.30
CA LEU A 214 15.33 9.74 24.11
C LEU A 214 15.04 8.88 22.88
N SER A 215 13.98 9.18 22.11
CA SER A 215 13.62 8.40 20.93
C SER A 215 14.58 8.64 19.76
N ASN A 216 14.55 7.73 18.80
CA ASN A 216 15.35 7.81 17.58
C ASN A 216 15.07 9.12 16.84
N VAL A 217 16.11 9.80 16.36
CA VAL A 217 15.98 11.09 15.68
C VAL A 217 16.61 11.07 14.30
N THR A 218 15.85 11.53 13.31
CA THR A 218 16.37 11.85 11.97
C THR A 218 16.68 13.34 11.92
N THR A 219 17.86 13.71 11.45
CA THR A 219 18.27 15.12 11.26
C THR A 219 18.38 15.43 9.77
N ILE A 220 17.81 16.55 9.35
CA ILE A 220 17.83 17.03 7.97
C ILE A 220 18.62 18.32 7.91
N PHE A 221 19.53 18.41 6.96
CA PHE A 221 20.34 19.59 6.69
C PHE A 221 19.87 20.27 5.42
N TYR A 222 19.75 21.59 5.50
CA TYR A 222 19.36 22.45 4.38
C TYR A 222 20.48 23.44 4.06
N ASP A 223 20.63 23.78 2.79
CA ASP A 223 21.49 24.89 2.38
C ASP A 223 20.80 26.26 2.59
N GLY A 224 21.51 27.33 2.26
CA GLY A 224 21.04 28.71 2.47
C GLY A 224 19.80 29.11 1.65
N ILE A 225 19.39 28.32 0.66
CA ILE A 225 18.15 28.56 -0.12
C ILE A 225 17.06 27.53 0.19
N GLY A 226 17.27 26.66 1.18
CA GLY A 226 16.26 25.72 1.66
C GLY A 226 16.21 24.37 0.95
N ARG A 227 17.24 23.99 0.18
CA ARG A 227 17.32 22.64 -0.42
C ARG A 227 17.88 21.64 0.58
N LEU A 228 17.31 20.43 0.64
CA LEU A 228 17.85 19.32 1.43
C LEU A 228 19.20 18.88 0.85
N VAL A 229 20.27 19.02 1.64
CA VAL A 229 21.64 18.64 1.22
C VAL A 229 22.15 17.38 1.89
N ALA A 230 21.65 17.04 3.09
CA ALA A 230 21.97 15.79 3.74
C ALA A 230 20.87 15.34 4.70
N GLN A 231 20.77 14.03 4.89
CA GLN A 231 19.88 13.41 5.86
C GLN A 231 20.66 12.40 6.68
N PHE A 232 20.58 12.54 8.00
CA PHE A 232 21.26 11.70 8.99
C PHE A 232 20.23 10.89 9.79
N HIS A 233 20.41 9.57 9.83
CA HIS A 233 19.47 8.62 10.41
C HIS A 233 19.90 8.15 11.81
N PRO A 234 18.95 7.65 12.63
CA PRO A 234 19.22 7.20 14.00
C PRO A 234 20.25 6.08 14.11
N ASP A 235 20.40 5.25 13.08
CA ASP A 235 21.36 4.14 13.03
C ASP A 235 22.77 4.56 12.60
N HIS A 236 23.03 5.87 12.53
CA HIS A 236 24.28 6.48 12.08
C HIS A 236 24.56 6.31 10.57
N THR A 237 23.57 5.88 9.79
CA THR A 237 23.62 6.00 8.33
C THR A 237 23.25 7.41 7.89
N TRP A 238 23.70 7.81 6.71
CA TRP A 238 23.38 9.13 6.17
C TRP A 238 23.50 9.13 4.65
N SER A 239 22.85 10.10 4.03
CA SER A 239 22.86 10.35 2.58
C SER A 239 23.07 11.84 2.32
N LYS A 240 23.52 12.18 1.12
CA LYS A 240 23.68 13.58 0.70
C LYS A 240 23.28 13.82 -0.74
N THR A 241 22.97 15.07 -1.03
CA THR A 241 22.76 15.57 -2.39
C THR A 241 23.67 16.76 -2.62
N ALA A 242 24.59 16.64 -3.58
CA ALA A 242 25.44 17.73 -4.02
C ALA A 242 24.80 18.41 -5.24
N TYR A 243 24.62 19.72 -5.15
CA TYR A 243 24.00 20.53 -6.19
C TYR A 243 25.04 21.38 -6.92
N SER A 244 25.00 21.33 -8.24
CA SER A 244 25.68 22.27 -9.14
C SER A 244 24.65 22.88 -10.11
N PRO A 245 25.01 23.88 -10.93
CA PRO A 245 24.05 24.51 -11.85
C PRO A 245 23.39 23.55 -12.86
N TRP A 246 24.14 22.55 -13.35
CA TRP A 246 23.68 21.65 -14.43
C TRP A 246 23.64 20.17 -14.02
N VAL A 247 24.09 19.86 -12.80
CA VAL A 247 24.24 18.48 -12.33
C VAL A 247 23.83 18.40 -10.86
N THR A 248 23.04 17.40 -10.53
CA THR A 248 22.79 16.99 -9.14
C THR A 248 23.35 15.59 -8.95
N ALA A 249 24.20 15.41 -7.94
CA ALA A 249 24.74 14.10 -7.56
C ALA A 249 24.10 13.66 -6.24
N LYS A 250 23.38 12.54 -6.26
CA LYS A 250 22.76 11.93 -5.09
C LYS A 250 23.59 10.75 -4.62
N TYR A 251 24.02 10.84 -3.37
CA TYR A 251 24.74 9.78 -2.67
C TYR A 251 23.77 9.14 -1.68
N GLY A 252 23.43 7.88 -1.91
CA GLY A 252 22.63 7.08 -0.99
C GLY A 252 23.43 6.64 0.23
N VAL A 253 22.77 5.89 1.12
CA VAL A 253 23.42 5.38 2.34
C VAL A 253 24.62 4.48 2.02
N ALA A 254 24.49 3.57 1.06
CA ALA A 254 25.57 2.66 0.66
C ALA A 254 26.84 3.40 0.22
N ASP A 255 26.69 4.56 -0.44
CA ASP A 255 27.81 5.38 -0.89
C ASP A 255 28.58 6.00 0.30
N MET A 256 27.88 6.26 1.40
CA MET A 256 28.41 7.01 2.54
C MET A 256 28.96 6.14 3.66
N ILE A 257 28.67 4.83 3.70
CA ILE A 257 29.09 3.93 4.79
C ILE A 257 30.62 3.82 4.96
N SER A 258 31.38 4.12 3.91
CA SER A 258 32.84 4.07 3.93
C SER A 258 33.47 5.34 4.49
N VAL A 259 32.69 6.43 4.61
CA VAL A 259 33.13 7.67 5.23
C VAL A 259 33.19 7.47 6.75
N ALA A 260 34.40 7.45 7.30
CA ALA A 260 34.62 7.19 8.72
C ALA A 260 34.08 8.33 9.61
N ASN A 261 34.26 9.57 9.16
CA ASN A 261 33.82 10.77 9.88
C ASN A 261 33.08 11.72 8.92
N PRO A 262 31.75 11.87 9.06
CA PRO A 262 30.96 12.79 8.24
C PRO A 262 31.44 14.26 8.23
N GLN A 263 32.19 14.71 9.25
CA GLN A 263 32.77 16.06 9.25
C GLN A 263 33.84 16.28 8.19
N GLU A 264 34.47 15.20 7.70
CA GLU A 264 35.51 15.24 6.67
C GLU A 264 34.91 15.26 5.26
N ASP A 265 33.58 15.15 5.13
CA ASP A 265 32.91 15.26 3.85
C ASP A 265 33.04 16.67 3.25
N PRO A 266 33.47 16.82 1.99
CA PRO A 266 33.74 18.13 1.40
C PRO A 266 32.47 18.97 1.17
N ASP A 267 31.30 18.34 1.01
CA ASP A 267 30.06 19.02 0.66
C ASP A 267 29.26 19.40 1.91
N VAL A 268 29.19 18.48 2.88
CA VAL A 268 28.30 18.62 4.05
C VAL A 268 28.99 18.55 5.40
N GLY A 269 30.32 18.37 5.44
CA GLY A 269 31.09 18.25 6.69
C GLY A 269 30.93 19.44 7.63
N HIS A 270 30.76 20.65 7.09
CA HIS A 270 30.47 21.84 7.90
C HIS A 270 29.17 21.69 8.72
N PHE A 271 28.12 21.06 8.18
CA PHE A 271 26.88 20.85 8.93
C PHE A 271 27.07 19.87 10.08
N PHE A 272 27.78 18.77 9.85
CA PHE A 272 28.13 17.80 10.89
C PHE A 272 29.02 18.41 11.99
N SER A 273 29.86 19.39 11.65
CA SER A 273 30.66 20.12 12.67
C SER A 273 29.83 20.94 13.66
N ARG A 274 28.57 21.24 13.34
CA ARG A 274 27.65 22.02 14.20
C ARG A 274 26.85 21.17 15.17
N ILE A 275 26.90 19.84 15.07
CA ILE A 275 26.21 18.91 15.97
C ILE A 275 27.23 18.07 16.74
N ASN A 276 26.85 17.60 17.93
CA ASN A 276 27.73 16.81 18.78
C ASN A 276 28.16 15.52 18.05
N CYS A 277 29.47 15.27 17.98
CA CYS A 277 30.05 14.14 17.25
C CYS A 277 29.59 12.78 17.77
N ALA A 278 29.25 12.66 19.05
CA ALA A 278 28.70 11.43 19.63
C ALA A 278 27.35 11.01 19.00
N ARG A 279 26.70 11.89 18.23
CA ARG A 279 25.47 11.55 17.50
C ARG A 279 25.71 10.74 16.24
N TYR A 280 26.88 10.82 15.61
CA TYR A 280 27.18 10.14 14.36
C TYR A 280 28.50 9.36 14.38
N LEU A 281 29.27 9.46 15.48
CA LEU A 281 30.43 8.61 15.77
C LEU A 281 30.14 7.72 17.00
N PRO A 282 30.60 6.46 17.00
CA PRO A 282 31.25 5.74 15.89
C PRO A 282 30.33 5.60 14.67
N SER A 283 30.88 5.52 13.45
CA SER A 283 30.06 5.39 12.24
C SER A 283 29.27 4.07 12.23
N TRP A 284 28.20 3.97 11.44
CA TRP A 284 27.43 2.72 11.28
C TRP A 284 28.35 1.53 10.99
N ARG A 285 29.35 1.72 10.13
CA ARG A 285 30.32 0.68 9.77
C ARG A 285 31.14 0.23 10.97
N GLU A 286 31.69 1.17 11.74
CA GLU A 286 32.50 0.87 12.93
C GLU A 286 31.68 0.19 14.02
N MET A 287 30.44 0.64 14.26
CA MET A 287 29.49 0.01 15.18
C MET A 287 29.26 -1.45 14.80
N ASN A 288 29.01 -1.72 13.51
CA ASN A 288 28.70 -3.05 13.04
C ASN A 288 29.94 -3.98 13.00
N LEU A 289 31.13 -3.48 12.69
CA LEU A 289 32.38 -4.26 12.74
C LEU A 289 32.75 -4.70 14.16
N ARG A 290 32.47 -3.86 15.17
CA ARG A 290 32.70 -4.19 16.59
C ARG A 290 31.57 -4.99 17.22
N GLY A 291 30.45 -5.15 16.51
CA GLY A 291 29.25 -5.81 16.99
C GLY A 291 29.31 -7.34 16.92
N THR A 292 28.13 -7.94 16.92
CA THR A 292 27.92 -9.39 16.76
C THR A 292 28.41 -9.90 15.40
N LYS A 293 28.54 -11.23 15.23
CA LYS A 293 28.88 -11.84 13.92
C LYS A 293 27.91 -11.43 12.82
N GLN A 294 26.63 -11.25 13.16
CA GLN A 294 25.58 -10.80 12.26
C GLN A 294 25.83 -9.36 11.81
N GLN A 295 26.16 -8.47 12.74
CA GLN A 295 26.50 -7.08 12.44
C GLN A 295 27.81 -6.97 11.62
N GLN A 296 28.82 -7.77 11.95
CA GLN A 296 30.06 -7.84 11.15
C GLN A 296 29.77 -8.26 9.71
N ARG A 297 28.89 -9.25 9.52
CA ARG A 297 28.43 -9.68 8.19
C ARG A 297 27.70 -8.56 7.45
N ALA A 298 26.83 -7.79 8.12
CA ALA A 298 26.17 -6.63 7.54
C ALA A 298 27.18 -5.58 7.06
N SER A 299 28.18 -5.26 7.89
CA SER A 299 29.22 -4.30 7.53
C SER A 299 30.06 -4.76 6.34
N ILE A 300 30.52 -6.01 6.34
CA ILE A 300 31.36 -6.56 5.27
C ILE A 300 30.61 -6.55 3.94
N LYS A 301 29.36 -7.06 3.91
CA LYS A 301 28.54 -7.06 2.68
C LYS A 301 28.14 -5.67 2.23
N SER A 302 27.90 -4.75 3.16
CA SER A 302 27.56 -3.37 2.79
C SER A 302 28.75 -2.67 2.14
N THR A 303 29.95 -2.86 2.68
CA THR A 303 31.17 -2.21 2.18
C THR A 303 31.48 -2.59 0.72
N SER A 304 31.07 -3.79 0.26
CA SER A 304 31.31 -4.20 -1.13
C SER A 304 30.50 -3.43 -2.16
N TYR A 305 29.46 -2.68 -1.77
CA TYR A 305 28.70 -1.86 -2.72
C TYR A 305 29.53 -0.71 -3.28
N GLY A 306 30.48 -0.16 -2.51
CA GLY A 306 31.32 0.96 -2.97
C GLY A 306 30.56 2.29 -3.07
N VAL A 307 31.15 3.25 -3.79
CA VAL A 307 30.64 4.63 -3.96
C VAL A 307 30.22 4.83 -5.42
N ASN A 308 28.91 4.85 -5.67
CA ASN A 308 28.30 4.87 -6.99
C ASN A 308 27.10 5.84 -7.01
N PRO A 309 27.33 7.16 -6.82
CA PRO A 309 26.26 8.14 -6.76
C PRO A 309 25.47 8.20 -8.07
N THR A 310 24.17 8.45 -7.94
CA THR A 310 23.30 8.73 -9.09
C THR A 310 23.40 10.20 -9.46
N THR A 311 23.87 10.46 -10.67
CA THR A 311 24.07 11.81 -11.21
C THR A 311 22.97 12.15 -12.21
N THR A 312 22.27 13.26 -12.00
CA THR A 312 21.26 13.78 -12.92
C THR A 312 21.76 15.06 -13.57
N HIS A 313 21.80 15.06 -14.90
CA HIS A 313 22.16 16.20 -15.74
C HIS A 313 20.88 16.93 -16.19
N PHE A 314 20.91 18.25 -16.13
CA PHE A 314 19.78 19.10 -16.47
C PHE A 314 20.03 19.90 -17.75
N GLY A 315 19.00 20.05 -18.57
CA GLY A 315 18.99 20.96 -19.72
C GLY A 315 18.80 22.41 -19.30
N CYS A 316 18.88 23.34 -20.26
CA CYS A 316 18.74 24.79 -20.02
C CYS A 316 17.43 25.22 -19.34
N CYS A 317 16.37 24.42 -19.48
CA CYS A 317 15.05 24.64 -18.86
C CYS A 317 14.92 24.01 -17.46
N GLY A 318 15.98 23.43 -16.90
CA GLY A 318 15.94 22.76 -15.60
C GLY A 318 15.26 21.38 -15.61
N LEU A 319 15.00 20.82 -16.80
CA LEU A 319 14.48 19.46 -16.95
C LEU A 319 15.62 18.43 -16.99
N PRO A 320 15.46 17.25 -16.35
CA PRO A 320 16.51 16.23 -16.33
C PRO A 320 16.64 15.57 -17.71
N VAL A 321 17.79 15.72 -18.37
CA VAL A 321 18.02 15.16 -19.72
C VAL A 321 18.76 13.83 -19.70
N LYS A 322 19.52 13.56 -18.62
CA LYS A 322 20.24 12.30 -18.48
C LYS A 322 20.46 11.97 -17.01
N THR A 323 20.21 10.73 -16.62
CA THR A 323 20.64 10.16 -15.33
C THR A 323 21.73 9.13 -15.59
N VAL A 324 22.78 9.13 -14.78
CA VAL A 324 23.94 8.23 -14.91
C VAL A 324 24.32 7.70 -13.53
N GLN A 325 24.59 6.40 -13.46
CA GLN A 325 25.19 5.75 -12.30
C GLN A 325 26.28 4.79 -12.80
N VAL A 326 27.51 4.94 -12.30
CA VAL A 326 28.61 4.03 -12.60
C VAL A 326 28.77 3.10 -11.42
N ALA A 327 28.48 1.82 -11.60
CA ALA A 327 28.44 0.82 -10.53
C ALA A 327 29.00 -0.52 -11.03
N ASP A 328 29.80 -1.20 -10.22
CA ASP A 328 30.42 -2.49 -10.55
C ASP A 328 31.14 -2.51 -11.92
N GLY A 329 31.77 -1.37 -12.28
CA GLY A 329 32.46 -1.18 -13.56
C GLY A 329 31.54 -1.01 -14.78
N LYS A 330 30.22 -0.92 -14.58
CA LYS A 330 29.19 -0.73 -15.60
C LYS A 330 28.61 0.68 -15.53
N VAL A 331 28.19 1.21 -16.68
CA VAL A 331 27.52 2.52 -16.77
C VAL A 331 26.04 2.29 -17.00
N HIS A 332 25.22 2.58 -15.99
CA HIS A 332 23.77 2.62 -16.11
C HIS A 332 23.34 4.04 -16.44
N SER A 333 22.51 4.23 -17.45
CA SER A 333 22.05 5.57 -17.81
C SER A 333 20.67 5.58 -18.42
N TRP A 334 19.91 6.62 -18.11
CA TRP A 334 18.64 6.92 -18.76
C TRP A 334 18.73 8.29 -19.42
N THR A 335 18.29 8.40 -20.67
CA THR A 335 18.30 9.65 -21.42
C THR A 335 16.87 10.05 -21.78
N PHE A 336 16.55 11.33 -21.58
CA PHE A 336 15.21 11.88 -21.74
C PHE A 336 15.23 12.99 -22.79
N TYR A 337 14.24 13.00 -23.68
CA TYR A 337 14.04 14.08 -24.64
C TYR A 337 12.73 14.79 -24.36
N TYR A 338 12.74 16.10 -24.54
CA TYR A 338 11.59 16.97 -24.30
C TYR A 338 11.21 17.74 -25.56
N ASP A 339 9.92 18.03 -25.72
CA ASP A 339 9.47 19.04 -26.67
C ASP A 339 9.71 20.47 -26.15
N PHE A 340 9.38 21.47 -26.97
CA PHE A 340 9.55 22.89 -26.62
C PHE A 340 8.67 23.33 -25.43
N SER A 341 7.60 22.58 -25.11
CA SER A 341 6.71 22.85 -23.99
C SER A 341 7.18 22.20 -22.69
N GLY A 342 8.28 21.42 -22.73
CA GLY A 342 8.81 20.69 -21.58
C GLY A 342 8.14 19.33 -21.35
N ASN A 343 7.37 18.81 -22.29
CA ASN A 343 6.80 17.47 -22.19
C ASN A 343 7.83 16.42 -22.60
N LYS A 344 7.93 15.34 -21.83
CA LYS A 344 8.88 14.25 -22.09
C LYS A 344 8.38 13.40 -23.26
N ILE A 345 9.08 13.43 -24.40
CA ILE A 345 8.65 12.77 -25.65
C ILE A 345 9.38 11.45 -25.93
N ARG A 346 10.54 11.20 -25.31
CA ARG A 346 11.28 9.93 -25.47
C ARG A 346 12.05 9.56 -24.22
N ASP A 347 12.09 8.25 -23.97
CA ASP A 347 12.93 7.61 -22.95
C ASP A 347 13.88 6.61 -23.60
N ILE A 348 15.17 6.69 -23.27
CA ILE A 348 16.20 5.73 -23.72
C ILE A 348 16.85 5.09 -22.50
N ASP A 349 16.92 3.75 -22.47
CA ASP A 349 17.56 3.00 -21.37
C ASP A 349 19.09 2.87 -21.48
N SER A 350 19.67 2.12 -20.55
CA SER A 350 21.11 1.88 -20.46
C SER A 350 21.69 1.04 -21.60
N LEU A 351 20.85 0.33 -22.36
CA LEU A 351 21.25 -0.40 -23.57
C LEU A 351 21.18 0.51 -24.82
N GLY A 352 20.73 1.75 -24.68
CA GLY A 352 20.50 2.67 -25.78
C GLY A 352 19.21 2.39 -26.55
N LEU A 353 18.29 1.62 -25.97
CA LEU A 353 17.01 1.27 -26.59
C LEU A 353 16.00 2.39 -26.35
N LEU A 354 15.27 2.79 -27.40
CA LEU A 354 14.13 3.69 -27.27
C LEU A 354 12.99 2.91 -26.60
N CYS A 355 12.73 3.18 -25.32
CA CYS A 355 11.76 2.44 -24.53
C CYS A 355 10.34 2.98 -24.70
N GLU A 356 10.20 4.31 -24.75
CA GLU A 356 8.91 4.98 -24.82
C GLU A 356 8.97 6.19 -25.75
N VAL A 357 7.87 6.43 -26.47
CA VAL A 357 7.59 7.64 -27.22
C VAL A 357 6.23 8.18 -26.79
N SER A 358 6.18 9.47 -26.44
CA SER A 358 4.96 10.15 -26.01
C SER A 358 4.66 11.36 -26.90
N LEU A 359 3.38 11.56 -27.23
CA LEU A 359 2.89 12.77 -27.92
C LEU A 359 1.85 13.50 -27.08
N TYR A 360 1.87 14.82 -27.19
CA TYR A 360 1.04 15.72 -26.40
C TYR A 360 0.25 16.66 -27.31
N ASP A 361 -0.91 17.11 -26.85
CA ASP A 361 -1.62 18.21 -27.48
C ASP A 361 -1.06 19.57 -27.04
N LYS A 362 -1.67 20.67 -27.53
CA LYS A 362 -1.25 22.04 -27.21
C LYS A 362 -1.55 22.47 -25.77
N LEU A 363 -2.28 21.67 -25.00
CA LEU A 363 -2.53 21.86 -23.58
C LEU A 363 -1.63 20.95 -22.72
N ASN A 364 -0.59 20.36 -23.32
CA ASN A 364 0.33 19.43 -22.67
C ASN A 364 -0.35 18.16 -22.12
N ARG A 365 -1.49 17.77 -22.69
CA ARG A 365 -2.15 16.50 -22.33
C ARG A 365 -1.59 15.40 -23.21
N GLN A 366 -1.22 14.27 -22.61
CA GLN A 366 -0.68 13.12 -23.32
C GLN A 366 -1.79 12.46 -24.17
N VAL A 367 -1.59 12.44 -25.48
CA VAL A 367 -2.55 11.90 -26.47
C VAL A 367 -2.14 10.52 -26.95
N LEU A 368 -0.83 10.25 -27.02
CA LEU A 368 -0.31 8.96 -27.44
C LEU A 368 0.84 8.58 -26.52
N VAL A 369 0.83 7.33 -26.07
CA VAL A 369 1.99 6.66 -25.51
C VAL A 369 2.26 5.44 -26.36
N GLN A 370 3.52 5.25 -26.73
CA GLN A 370 4.00 4.05 -27.37
C GLN A 370 5.16 3.54 -26.54
N GLY A 371 5.07 2.32 -26.02
CA GLY A 371 6.19 1.62 -25.43
C GLY A 371 6.69 0.50 -26.33
N MET A 372 7.98 0.21 -26.18
CA MET A 372 8.67 -0.83 -26.93
C MET A 372 8.08 -2.22 -26.62
N ASP A 373 7.72 -2.44 -25.35
CA ASP A 373 7.35 -3.75 -24.84
C ASP A 373 5.82 -3.91 -24.61
N ASP A 374 5.03 -2.85 -24.61
CA ASP A 374 3.59 -2.86 -24.28
C ASP A 374 2.69 -2.22 -25.35
N GLY A 375 3.27 -1.84 -26.49
CA GLY A 375 2.51 -1.35 -27.64
C GLY A 375 2.19 0.13 -27.56
N HIS A 376 1.01 0.54 -28.02
CA HIS A 376 0.60 1.93 -27.95
C HIS A 376 -0.81 2.08 -27.42
N VAL A 377 -1.07 3.21 -26.80
CA VAL A 377 -2.38 3.70 -26.39
C VAL A 377 -2.52 5.13 -26.84
N ALA A 378 -3.43 5.38 -27.78
CA ALA A 378 -3.89 6.72 -28.12
C ALA A 378 -5.15 7.01 -27.31
N SER A 379 -5.26 8.17 -26.68
CA SER A 379 -6.44 8.57 -25.92
C SER A 379 -6.82 10.03 -26.20
N LEU A 380 -8.12 10.29 -26.21
CA LEU A 380 -8.66 11.64 -26.20
C LEU A 380 -9.40 11.85 -24.89
N GLN A 381 -9.11 12.99 -24.27
CA GLN A 381 -9.74 13.41 -23.02
C GLN A 381 -10.78 14.49 -23.32
N ASP A 382 -11.82 14.55 -22.49
CA ASP A 382 -12.77 15.66 -22.52
C ASP A 382 -12.12 16.98 -22.04
N VAL A 383 -12.91 18.06 -22.03
CA VAL A 383 -12.44 19.39 -21.59
C VAL A 383 -12.03 19.43 -20.11
N ASN A 384 -12.43 18.45 -19.31
CA ASN A 384 -12.08 18.32 -17.89
C ASN A 384 -10.94 17.32 -17.65
N GLY A 385 -10.32 16.78 -18.72
CA GLY A 385 -9.24 15.79 -18.61
C GLY A 385 -9.71 14.35 -18.36
N ARG A 386 -11.01 14.05 -18.43
CA ARG A 386 -11.54 12.69 -18.26
C ARG A 386 -11.42 11.90 -19.55
N ALA A 387 -11.10 10.62 -19.48
CA ALA A 387 -10.94 9.75 -20.64
C ALA A 387 -12.24 9.65 -21.45
N LEU A 388 -12.25 10.04 -22.72
CA LEU A 388 -13.44 9.96 -23.56
C LEU A 388 -13.40 8.72 -24.45
N VAL A 389 -12.32 8.58 -25.21
CA VAL A 389 -12.08 7.46 -26.13
C VAL A 389 -10.61 7.08 -26.13
N SER A 390 -10.32 5.80 -26.36
CA SER A 390 -8.97 5.31 -26.54
C SER A 390 -8.88 4.20 -27.57
N TRP A 391 -7.71 4.06 -28.17
CA TRP A 391 -7.33 2.99 -29.09
C TRP A 391 -6.01 2.40 -28.64
N ASN A 392 -5.87 1.09 -28.70
CA ASN A 392 -4.60 0.43 -28.41
C ASN A 392 -4.08 -0.40 -29.58
N SER A 393 -2.84 -0.89 -29.45
CA SER A 393 -2.22 -1.79 -30.42
C SER A 393 -3.06 -3.01 -30.80
N ARG A 394 -3.96 -3.50 -29.95
CA ARG A 394 -4.81 -4.67 -30.26
C ARG A 394 -5.94 -4.36 -31.25
N GLY A 395 -6.08 -3.11 -31.68
CA GLY A 395 -7.26 -2.64 -32.40
C GLY A 395 -8.50 -2.61 -31.51
N THR A 396 -8.31 -2.51 -30.19
CA THR A 396 -9.40 -2.30 -29.23
C THR A 396 -9.67 -0.81 -29.14
N PHE A 397 -10.91 -0.44 -29.45
CA PHE A 397 -11.46 0.88 -29.18
C PHE A 397 -12.25 0.83 -27.89
N SER A 398 -12.04 1.79 -27.01
CA SER A 398 -12.81 1.99 -25.79
C SER A 398 -13.43 3.37 -25.77
N ARG A 399 -14.66 3.47 -25.25
CA ARG A 399 -15.37 4.74 -25.06
C ARG A 399 -16.01 4.78 -23.68
N HIS A 400 -15.82 5.87 -22.96
CA HIS A 400 -16.48 6.10 -21.68
C HIS A 400 -17.78 6.90 -21.88
N SER A 401 -18.77 6.58 -21.06
CA SER A 401 -20.04 7.31 -20.96
C SER A 401 -20.13 7.96 -19.58
N TYR A 402 -20.75 9.13 -19.53
CA TYR A 402 -20.84 9.94 -18.32
C TYR A 402 -22.26 10.48 -18.15
N ASP A 403 -22.69 10.67 -16.91
CA ASP A 403 -23.94 11.37 -16.60
C ASP A 403 -23.76 12.90 -16.58
N ALA A 404 -24.82 13.63 -16.20
CA ALA A 404 -24.81 15.09 -16.10
C ALA A 404 -23.86 15.64 -15.02
N LEU A 405 -23.51 14.84 -14.00
CA LEU A 405 -22.47 15.15 -13.00
C LEU A 405 -21.07 14.74 -13.46
N ARG A 406 -20.96 14.28 -14.71
CA ARG A 406 -19.75 13.73 -15.32
C ARG A 406 -19.26 12.43 -14.67
N ARG A 407 -20.06 11.75 -13.85
CA ARG A 407 -19.67 10.46 -13.24
C ARG A 407 -19.73 9.36 -14.30
N GLU A 408 -18.78 8.42 -14.27
CA GLU A 408 -18.72 7.34 -15.26
C GLU A 408 -19.96 6.44 -15.14
N THR A 409 -20.69 6.25 -16.23
CA THR A 409 -21.88 5.39 -16.31
C THR A 409 -21.66 4.14 -17.14
N GLY A 410 -20.60 4.09 -17.95
CA GLY A 410 -20.25 2.87 -18.64
C GLY A 410 -19.01 2.93 -19.51
N ARG A 411 -18.46 1.74 -19.77
CA ARG A 411 -17.33 1.51 -20.68
C ARG A 411 -17.81 0.68 -21.85
N TRP A 412 -17.67 1.24 -23.03
CA TRP A 412 -17.93 0.56 -24.28
C TRP A 412 -16.62 0.06 -24.83
N MET A 413 -16.66 -1.11 -25.44
CA MET A 413 -15.52 -1.69 -26.10
C MET A 413 -15.90 -2.26 -27.45
N GLN A 414 -15.03 -2.02 -28.43
CA GLN A 414 -15.13 -2.56 -29.76
C GLN A 414 -13.78 -3.16 -30.17
N ARG A 415 -13.79 -4.37 -30.72
CA ARG A 415 -12.60 -5.02 -31.25
C ARG A 415 -12.69 -5.09 -32.77
N GLY A 416 -11.75 -4.44 -33.47
CA GLY A 416 -11.76 -4.40 -34.93
C GLY A 416 -13.08 -3.87 -35.50
N ARG A 417 -13.78 -4.69 -36.30
CA ARG A 417 -15.06 -4.34 -36.94
C ARG A 417 -16.30 -4.91 -36.23
N GLU A 418 -16.12 -5.54 -35.07
CA GLU A 418 -17.25 -6.06 -34.28
C GLU A 418 -18.17 -4.93 -33.80
N ALA A 419 -19.39 -5.26 -33.38
CA ALA A 419 -20.26 -4.29 -32.72
C ALA A 419 -19.68 -3.89 -31.34
N ALA A 420 -19.81 -2.61 -30.97
CA ALA A 420 -19.39 -2.16 -29.66
C ALA A 420 -20.31 -2.76 -28.57
N LYS A 421 -19.71 -3.33 -27.52
CA LYS A 421 -20.38 -3.91 -26.37
C LYS A 421 -20.20 -3.03 -25.14
N LEU A 422 -21.22 -2.92 -24.29
CA LEU A 422 -21.12 -2.25 -23.00
C LEU A 422 -20.52 -3.24 -21.98
N THR A 423 -19.21 -3.14 -21.73
CA THR A 423 -18.47 -4.10 -20.90
C THR A 423 -18.55 -3.78 -19.42
N VAL A 424 -18.75 -2.50 -19.08
CA VAL A 424 -19.03 -2.03 -17.72
C VAL A 424 -20.21 -1.08 -17.76
N GLN A 425 -21.17 -1.26 -16.85
CA GLN A 425 -22.26 -0.33 -16.61
C GLN A 425 -22.29 0.04 -15.13
N ILE A 426 -22.28 1.33 -14.84
CA ILE A 426 -22.37 1.87 -13.49
C ILE A 426 -23.68 2.64 -13.39
N ILE A 427 -24.53 2.21 -12.46
CA ILE A 427 -25.81 2.85 -12.15
C ILE A 427 -25.67 3.47 -10.77
N TYR A 428 -25.86 4.77 -10.69
CA TYR A 428 -25.85 5.50 -9.43
C TYR A 428 -27.23 5.46 -8.76
N GLY A 429 -27.26 5.64 -7.45
CA GLY A 429 -28.44 5.35 -6.66
C GLY A 429 -29.54 6.40 -6.68
N GLU A 430 -29.52 7.41 -7.56
CA GLU A 430 -30.53 8.47 -7.60
C GLU A 430 -31.95 7.90 -7.77
N ASP A 431 -32.11 6.90 -8.65
CA ASP A 431 -33.39 6.27 -8.98
C ASP A 431 -33.68 4.98 -8.17
N ALA A 432 -32.84 4.66 -7.18
CA ALA A 432 -33.04 3.48 -6.35
C ALA A 432 -34.29 3.63 -5.46
N SER A 433 -34.99 2.52 -5.20
CA SER A 433 -36.04 2.53 -4.18
C SER A 433 -35.43 2.83 -2.81
N GLU A 434 -36.09 3.70 -2.05
CA GLU A 434 -35.61 4.13 -0.72
C GLU A 434 -34.17 4.71 -0.76
N ALA A 435 -33.77 5.32 -1.89
CA ALA A 435 -32.39 5.79 -2.12
C ALA A 435 -31.83 6.61 -0.95
N SER A 436 -32.60 7.58 -0.46
CA SER A 436 -32.16 8.44 0.65
C SER A 436 -32.04 7.63 1.95
N GLU A 437 -32.99 6.74 2.26
CA GLU A 437 -32.98 5.94 3.50
C GLU A 437 -31.79 4.98 3.57
N ARG A 438 -31.34 4.48 2.41
CA ARG A 438 -30.20 3.56 2.27
C ARG A 438 -28.89 4.26 1.91
N ASN A 439 -28.87 5.60 1.87
CA ASN A 439 -27.69 6.42 1.52
C ASN A 439 -27.13 6.15 0.12
N LEU A 440 -27.99 5.90 -0.86
CA LEU A 440 -27.61 5.51 -2.22
C LEU A 440 -27.42 6.69 -3.18
N LYS A 441 -28.04 7.85 -2.94
CA LYS A 441 -27.85 9.01 -3.83
C LYS A 441 -26.39 9.43 -3.82
N GLY A 442 -25.84 9.78 -4.98
CA GLY A 442 -24.42 10.09 -5.14
C GLY A 442 -23.51 8.85 -5.21
N GLN A 443 -23.98 7.68 -4.75
CA GLN A 443 -23.19 6.45 -4.67
C GLN A 443 -23.42 5.53 -5.88
N ALA A 444 -22.40 4.76 -6.25
CA ALA A 444 -22.56 3.67 -7.22
C ALA A 444 -23.42 2.57 -6.60
N TRP A 445 -24.66 2.42 -7.07
CA TRP A 445 -25.62 1.44 -6.56
C TRP A 445 -25.44 0.08 -7.22
N ILE A 446 -25.34 0.03 -8.54
CA ILE A 446 -25.15 -1.21 -9.31
C ILE A 446 -23.94 -1.05 -10.22
N ILE A 447 -23.04 -2.03 -10.18
CA ILE A 447 -21.94 -2.15 -11.14
C ILE A 447 -22.12 -3.50 -11.83
N ARG A 448 -22.33 -3.47 -13.15
CA ARG A 448 -22.30 -4.65 -14.00
C ARG A 448 -20.99 -4.65 -14.77
N ASP A 449 -20.21 -5.70 -14.68
CA ASP A 449 -18.88 -5.80 -15.28
C ASP A 449 -18.66 -7.19 -15.89
N GLN A 450 -17.43 -7.55 -16.25
CA GLN A 450 -17.16 -8.85 -16.87
C GLN A 450 -17.28 -10.03 -15.88
N SER A 451 -17.38 -9.76 -14.57
CA SER A 451 -17.58 -10.78 -13.54
C SER A 451 -19.04 -11.04 -13.18
N GLY A 452 -19.93 -10.10 -13.43
CA GLY A 452 -21.34 -10.19 -13.07
C GLY A 452 -21.90 -8.85 -12.59
N LYS A 453 -22.79 -8.93 -11.61
CA LYS A 453 -23.50 -7.78 -11.05
C LYS A 453 -23.12 -7.61 -9.58
N HIS A 454 -22.59 -6.46 -9.23
CA HIS A 454 -22.34 -5.99 -7.88
C HIS A 454 -23.40 -4.97 -7.49
N VAL A 455 -24.01 -5.12 -6.33
CA VAL A 455 -25.02 -4.20 -5.80
C VAL A 455 -24.56 -3.70 -4.44
N ASN A 456 -24.35 -2.40 -4.31
CA ASN A 456 -24.13 -1.73 -3.02
C ASN A 456 -25.49 -1.34 -2.45
N SER A 457 -26.02 -2.15 -1.54
CA SER A 457 -27.41 -2.04 -1.10
C SER A 457 -27.63 -1.00 -0.01
N ARG A 458 -26.59 -0.68 0.76
CA ARG A 458 -26.68 0.26 1.88
C ARG A 458 -25.33 0.90 2.20
N PHE A 459 -25.36 2.21 2.40
CA PHE A 459 -24.25 2.96 2.97
C PHE A 459 -24.63 3.50 4.35
N ASP A 460 -23.66 3.69 5.21
CA ASP A 460 -23.87 4.38 6.47
C ASP A 460 -23.88 5.91 6.30
N ILE A 461 -24.10 6.63 7.40
CA ILE A 461 -24.16 8.10 7.43
C ILE A 461 -22.84 8.78 7.06
N ARG A 462 -21.71 8.04 7.04
CA ARG A 462 -20.39 8.51 6.61
C ARG A 462 -20.09 8.18 5.14
N GLY A 463 -21.05 7.58 4.43
CA GLY A 463 -20.91 7.21 3.02
C GLY A 463 -20.11 5.93 2.79
N ARG A 464 -20.00 5.04 3.80
CA ARG A 464 -19.27 3.77 3.70
C ARG A 464 -20.22 2.63 3.35
N CYS A 465 -19.86 1.79 2.39
CA CYS A 465 -20.70 0.66 1.98
C CYS A 465 -20.71 -0.43 3.06
N ILE A 466 -21.85 -0.64 3.71
CA ILE A 466 -22.02 -1.59 4.82
C ILE A 466 -22.74 -2.87 4.41
N GLU A 467 -23.36 -2.89 3.23
CA GLU A 467 -24.01 -4.07 2.67
C GLU A 467 -23.81 -4.12 1.17
N LYS A 468 -23.24 -5.21 0.68
CA LYS A 468 -23.02 -5.42 -0.75
C LYS A 468 -23.32 -6.86 -1.17
N THR A 469 -23.80 -7.01 -2.39
CA THR A 469 -24.20 -8.29 -2.96
C THR A 469 -23.52 -8.51 -4.31
N PHE A 470 -22.95 -9.69 -4.52
CA PHE A 470 -22.38 -10.11 -5.79
C PHE A 470 -23.20 -11.25 -6.40
N SER A 471 -23.57 -11.09 -7.68
CA SER A 471 -24.20 -12.12 -8.51
C SER A 471 -23.26 -12.43 -9.68
N PRO A 472 -22.59 -13.60 -9.70
CA PRO A 472 -21.66 -13.96 -10.77
C PRO A 472 -22.35 -14.01 -12.13
N ALA A 473 -21.65 -13.65 -13.20
CA ALA A 473 -22.10 -13.84 -14.57
C ALA A 473 -22.17 -15.34 -14.91
N LYS A 474 -23.15 -15.78 -15.69
CA LYS A 474 -23.21 -17.17 -16.20
C LYS A 474 -22.16 -17.43 -17.29
N GLU A 475 -21.95 -16.44 -18.15
CA GLU A 475 -20.94 -16.46 -19.20
C GLU A 475 -19.62 -15.90 -18.65
N TYR A 476 -18.54 -16.65 -18.86
CA TYR A 476 -17.19 -16.37 -18.33
C TYR A 476 -16.09 -16.60 -19.38
N LYS A 477 -16.45 -17.01 -20.59
CA LYS A 477 -15.55 -17.26 -21.73
C LYS A 477 -15.56 -16.10 -22.71
N LEU A 478 -16.72 -15.50 -22.92
CA LEU A 478 -16.95 -14.45 -23.91
C LEU A 478 -17.18 -13.08 -23.27
N LEU A 479 -16.88 -12.04 -24.04
CA LEU A 479 -17.10 -10.65 -23.63
C LEU A 479 -18.61 -10.37 -23.48
N LEU A 480 -19.02 -10.04 -22.24
CA LEU A 480 -20.39 -9.70 -21.89
C LEU A 480 -20.77 -8.34 -22.49
N ASP A 481 -22.03 -8.24 -22.92
CA ASP A 481 -22.63 -6.98 -23.36
C ASP A 481 -23.83 -6.64 -22.46
N TRP A 482 -23.66 -5.61 -21.63
CA TRP A 482 -24.71 -5.13 -20.73
C TRP A 482 -25.70 -4.18 -21.42
N ASN A 483 -25.54 -3.93 -22.73
CA ASN A 483 -26.51 -3.19 -23.54
C ASN A 483 -27.62 -4.12 -24.05
N ALA A 484 -28.38 -4.69 -23.12
CA ALA A 484 -29.45 -5.65 -23.41
C ALA A 484 -30.78 -5.24 -22.76
N SER A 485 -31.88 -5.86 -23.22
CA SER A 485 -33.20 -5.65 -22.61
C SER A 485 -33.23 -6.12 -21.14
N PRO A 486 -34.08 -5.53 -20.27
CA PRO A 486 -34.16 -5.92 -18.86
C PRO A 486 -34.37 -7.42 -18.63
N THR A 487 -35.23 -8.07 -19.43
CA THR A 487 -35.46 -9.51 -19.35
C THR A 487 -34.21 -10.33 -19.68
N THR A 488 -33.38 -9.86 -20.62
CA THR A 488 -32.08 -10.50 -20.91
C THR A 488 -31.12 -10.30 -19.75
N LEU A 489 -31.01 -9.08 -19.21
CA LEU A 489 -30.09 -8.75 -18.12
C LEU A 489 -30.30 -9.63 -16.88
N ASP A 490 -31.55 -9.90 -16.51
CA ASP A 490 -31.88 -10.76 -15.36
C ASP A 490 -31.43 -12.21 -15.56
N THR A 491 -31.28 -12.65 -16.81
CA THR A 491 -30.82 -14.01 -17.13
C THR A 491 -29.30 -14.14 -17.26
N MET A 492 -28.54 -13.03 -17.35
CA MET A 492 -27.08 -13.05 -17.55
C MET A 492 -26.30 -13.42 -16.30
N CYS A 493 -26.84 -13.16 -15.12
CA CYS A 493 -26.24 -13.56 -13.84
C CYS A 493 -26.80 -14.90 -13.35
N GLU A 494 -26.02 -15.57 -12.51
CA GLU A 494 -26.49 -16.72 -11.74
C GLU A 494 -27.60 -16.32 -10.78
N ALA A 495 -28.52 -17.25 -10.49
CA ALA A 495 -29.60 -17.02 -9.55
C ALA A 495 -29.09 -16.88 -8.11
N GLN A 496 -27.99 -17.57 -7.78
CA GLN A 496 -27.33 -17.44 -6.49
C GLN A 496 -26.62 -16.09 -6.40
N SER A 497 -26.82 -15.42 -5.27
CA SER A 497 -26.11 -14.19 -4.93
C SER A 497 -25.42 -14.33 -3.58
N TYR A 498 -24.43 -13.47 -3.35
CA TYR A 498 -23.51 -13.54 -2.22
C TYR A 498 -23.46 -12.18 -1.54
N THR A 499 -24.08 -12.07 -0.36
CA THR A 499 -24.21 -10.81 0.37
C THR A 499 -23.23 -10.74 1.53
N ARG A 500 -22.43 -9.68 1.58
CA ARG A 500 -21.55 -9.36 2.71
C ARG A 500 -22.11 -8.16 3.46
N LYS A 501 -22.06 -8.22 4.80
CA LYS A 501 -22.42 -7.10 5.68
C LYS A 501 -21.26 -6.76 6.60
N VAL A 502 -21.11 -5.48 6.95
CA VAL A 502 -20.08 -5.02 7.88
C VAL A 502 -20.63 -3.95 8.81
N GLN A 503 -20.25 -4.01 10.08
CA GLN A 503 -20.46 -2.95 11.05
C GLN A 503 -19.13 -2.26 11.33
N LEU A 504 -19.10 -0.95 11.10
CA LEU A 504 -17.93 -0.11 11.30
C LEU A 504 -18.14 0.79 12.53
N ASP A 505 -17.06 1.15 13.20
CA ASP A 505 -17.05 2.22 14.20
C ASP A 505 -16.86 3.60 13.52
N ASN A 506 -16.61 4.67 14.27
CA ASN A 506 -16.36 6.01 13.73
C ASN A 506 -14.94 6.20 13.15
N PHE A 507 -14.03 5.25 13.34
CA PHE A 507 -12.64 5.28 12.89
C PHE A 507 -12.36 4.26 11.76
N ASP A 508 -13.41 3.87 11.04
CA ASP A 508 -13.37 2.89 9.92
C ASP A 508 -12.92 1.47 10.32
N GLN A 509 -13.03 1.12 11.60
CA GLN A 509 -12.65 -0.20 12.09
C GLN A 509 -13.82 -1.17 11.97
N ALA A 510 -13.62 -2.31 11.30
CA ALA A 510 -14.63 -3.35 11.12
C ALA A 510 -14.81 -4.17 12.41
N LEU A 511 -15.79 -3.77 13.23
CA LEU A 511 -16.13 -4.43 14.48
C LEU A 511 -16.72 -5.83 14.25
N GLU A 512 -17.57 -5.94 13.23
CA GLU A 512 -18.24 -7.18 12.85
C GLU A 512 -18.38 -7.27 11.34
N GLU A 513 -18.12 -8.45 10.79
CA GLU A 513 -18.24 -8.72 9.36
C GLU A 513 -18.93 -10.07 9.16
N GLU A 514 -20.04 -10.07 8.43
CA GLU A 514 -20.79 -11.27 8.03
C GLU A 514 -20.44 -11.59 6.57
N ASP A 515 -19.91 -12.79 6.35
CA ASP A 515 -19.55 -13.27 5.01
C ASP A 515 -20.78 -13.77 4.23
N PRO A 516 -20.64 -14.04 2.92
CA PRO A 516 -21.76 -14.51 2.10
C PRO A 516 -22.38 -15.86 2.46
N LYS A 517 -21.79 -16.61 3.40
CA LYS A 517 -22.34 -17.85 3.95
C LYS A 517 -22.97 -17.65 5.33
N GLY A 518 -22.96 -16.42 5.86
CA GLY A 518 -23.51 -16.07 7.17
C GLY A 518 -22.53 -16.28 8.33
N ASN A 519 -21.25 -16.61 8.05
CA ASN A 519 -20.26 -16.67 9.13
C ASN A 519 -19.87 -15.27 9.56
N ARG A 520 -19.61 -15.08 10.85
CA ARG A 520 -19.32 -13.76 11.44
C ARG A 520 -17.90 -13.70 11.95
N THR A 521 -17.18 -12.64 11.59
CA THR A 521 -15.86 -12.30 12.15
C THR A 521 -15.98 -11.05 13.00
N LEU A 522 -15.72 -11.18 14.30
CA LEU A 522 -15.76 -10.10 15.29
C LEU A 522 -14.35 -9.67 15.66
N ARG A 523 -14.13 -8.36 15.75
CA ARG A 523 -12.83 -7.77 16.08
C ARG A 523 -12.97 -6.81 17.26
N LYS A 524 -11.99 -6.85 18.17
CA LYS A 524 -11.84 -5.83 19.22
C LYS A 524 -10.55 -5.07 19.01
N PHE A 525 -10.60 -3.77 19.23
CA PHE A 525 -9.47 -2.87 19.03
C PHE A 525 -9.05 -2.21 20.34
N ALA A 526 -7.76 -1.97 20.48
CA ALA A 526 -7.18 -1.10 21.51
C ALA A 526 -7.55 0.37 21.25
N LEU A 527 -7.37 1.24 22.26
CA LEU A 527 -7.56 2.68 22.09
C LEU A 527 -6.61 3.29 21.03
N SER A 528 -5.44 2.67 20.82
CA SER A 528 -4.52 3.03 19.73
C SER A 528 -4.97 2.56 18.34
N GLY A 529 -6.13 1.91 18.21
CA GLY A 529 -6.69 1.40 16.95
C GLY A 529 -6.15 0.05 16.47
N GLN A 530 -5.27 -0.58 17.26
CA GLN A 530 -4.69 -1.88 16.92
C GLN A 530 -5.66 -3.04 17.23
N VAL A 531 -5.74 -4.04 16.35
CA VAL A 531 -6.55 -5.25 16.58
C VAL A 531 -6.00 -6.03 17.76
N LYS A 532 -6.81 -6.18 18.82
CA LYS A 532 -6.51 -6.93 20.04
C LYS A 532 -7.04 -8.35 20.03
N GLN A 533 -8.25 -8.55 19.51
CA GLN A 533 -8.90 -9.87 19.50
C GLN A 533 -9.62 -10.08 18.17
N VAL A 534 -9.58 -11.31 17.66
CA VAL A 534 -10.37 -11.75 16.51
C VAL A 534 -11.07 -13.07 16.85
N THR A 535 -12.39 -13.09 16.71
CA THR A 535 -13.24 -14.26 16.92
C THR A 535 -14.02 -14.55 15.65
N HIS A 536 -14.03 -15.80 15.22
CA HIS A 536 -14.83 -16.27 14.09
C HIS A 536 -15.96 -17.16 14.60
N GLN A 537 -17.17 -16.95 14.09
CA GLN A 537 -18.38 -17.70 14.40
C GLN A 537 -18.91 -18.30 13.10
N HIS A 538 -18.87 -19.62 13.01
CA HIS A 538 -19.46 -20.34 11.89
C HIS A 538 -20.99 -20.40 12.07
N VAL A 539 -21.75 -20.20 11.00
CA VAL A 539 -23.23 -20.11 11.07
C VAL A 539 -23.87 -21.35 11.71
N ASP A 540 -23.35 -22.54 11.38
CA ASP A 540 -23.90 -23.83 11.86
C ASP A 540 -23.34 -24.30 13.22
N MET A 541 -22.34 -23.61 13.78
CA MET A 541 -21.70 -24.03 15.03
C MET A 541 -21.95 -23.02 16.15
N PRO A 542 -22.69 -23.38 17.20
CA PRO A 542 -22.83 -22.51 18.35
C PRO A 542 -21.49 -22.39 19.09
N GLY A 543 -21.05 -21.16 19.33
CA GLY A 543 -19.77 -20.85 19.98
C GLY A 543 -18.76 -20.21 19.02
N GLY A 544 -18.16 -19.09 19.43
CA GLY A 544 -17.13 -18.42 18.64
C GLY A 544 -15.75 -19.02 18.89
N GLN A 545 -15.03 -19.33 17.82
CA GLN A 545 -13.63 -19.70 17.88
C GLN A 545 -12.76 -18.45 17.89
N VAL A 546 -11.92 -18.29 18.91
CA VAL A 546 -10.91 -17.24 18.92
C VAL A 546 -9.80 -17.62 17.94
N TYR A 547 -9.42 -16.69 17.05
CA TYR A 547 -8.28 -16.84 16.14
C TYR A 547 -7.07 -16.03 16.63
N LEU A 548 -7.32 -14.82 17.13
CA LEU A 548 -6.34 -13.98 17.82
C LEU A 548 -6.87 -13.70 19.23
N GLN A 549 -6.14 -14.18 20.24
CA GLN A 549 -6.48 -14.04 21.66
C GLN A 549 -6.04 -12.69 22.21
N ASP A 550 -4.80 -12.27 21.92
CA ASP A 550 -4.23 -10.99 22.31
C ASP A 550 -3.09 -10.60 21.36
N SER A 551 -2.75 -9.31 21.34
CA SER A 551 -1.67 -8.75 20.55
C SER A 551 -0.99 -7.59 21.28
N VAL A 552 0.31 -7.45 21.11
CA VAL A 552 1.10 -6.35 21.67
C VAL A 552 1.90 -5.73 20.53
N TYR A 553 1.94 -4.42 20.49
CA TYR A 553 2.66 -3.65 19.48
C TYR A 553 3.60 -2.66 20.17
N SER A 554 4.61 -2.25 19.43
CA SER A 554 5.53 -1.18 19.79
C SER A 554 4.91 0.19 19.53
N VAL A 555 5.57 1.24 20.02
CA VAL A 555 5.19 2.66 19.88
C VAL A 555 4.92 3.07 18.44
N ASP A 556 5.67 2.52 17.49
CA ASP A 556 5.63 2.76 16.06
C ASP A 556 4.70 1.77 15.32
N GLY A 557 3.89 1.01 16.06
CA GLY A 557 2.87 0.11 15.48
C GLY A 557 3.39 -1.23 14.98
N LEU A 558 4.66 -1.56 15.21
CA LEU A 558 5.21 -2.87 14.84
C LEU A 558 4.79 -3.93 15.87
N ARG A 559 4.34 -5.11 15.41
CA ARG A 559 3.94 -6.24 16.26
C ARG A 559 5.11 -6.66 17.15
N LEU A 560 4.91 -6.76 18.47
CA LEU A 560 5.88 -7.30 19.43
C LEU A 560 5.52 -8.73 19.86
N LYS A 561 4.21 -9.01 20.03
CA LYS A 561 3.72 -10.32 20.46
C LYS A 561 2.33 -10.58 19.90
N MET A 562 2.07 -11.77 19.40
CA MET A 562 0.75 -12.22 18.92
C MET A 562 0.43 -13.56 19.56
N VAL A 563 -0.68 -13.65 20.28
CA VAL A 563 -1.17 -14.90 20.90
C VAL A 563 -2.39 -15.36 20.12
N TYR A 564 -2.28 -16.51 19.47
CA TYR A 564 -3.35 -17.09 18.65
C TYR A 564 -4.29 -17.96 19.48
N GLY A 565 -5.50 -18.21 18.98
CA GLY A 565 -6.49 -19.00 19.72
C GLY A 565 -6.16 -20.50 19.84
N ASN A 566 -5.24 -21.01 19.03
CA ASN A 566 -4.64 -22.34 19.21
C ASN A 566 -3.50 -22.35 20.26
N GLN A 567 -3.31 -21.24 20.98
CA GLN A 567 -2.26 -21.02 22.00
C GLN A 567 -0.84 -21.01 21.44
N THR A 568 -0.66 -20.93 20.11
CA THR A 568 0.62 -20.54 19.52
C THR A 568 0.90 -19.08 19.84
N CYS A 569 2.15 -18.75 20.14
CA CYS A 569 2.60 -17.40 20.44
C CYS A 569 3.76 -17.04 19.51
N THR A 570 3.67 -15.91 18.82
CA THR A 570 4.77 -15.35 18.01
C THR A 570 5.26 -14.06 18.63
N GLU A 571 6.56 -13.98 18.91
CA GLU A 571 7.26 -12.82 19.44
C GLU A 571 8.20 -12.25 18.38
N PHE A 572 8.25 -10.92 18.30
CA PHE A 572 9.03 -10.18 17.32
C PHE A 572 9.99 -9.23 18.05
N ARG A 573 11.24 -9.15 17.57
CA ARG A 573 12.23 -8.19 18.07
C ARG A 573 12.78 -7.38 16.92
N TYR A 574 12.85 -6.08 17.11
CA TYR A 574 13.36 -5.13 16.12
C TYR A 574 14.69 -4.53 16.58
N ASP A 575 15.54 -4.16 15.63
CA ASP A 575 16.70 -3.34 15.91
C ASP A 575 16.26 -2.01 16.53
N LYS A 576 17.00 -1.55 17.55
CA LYS A 576 16.62 -0.35 18.30
C LYS A 576 16.66 0.91 17.45
N LEU A 577 17.60 1.01 16.51
CA LEU A 577 17.84 2.23 15.72
C LEU A 577 17.17 2.15 14.35
N SER A 578 17.41 1.08 13.59
CA SER A 578 16.88 0.91 12.23
C SER A 578 15.43 0.42 12.18
N ARG A 579 14.91 -0.10 13.31
CA ARG A 579 13.54 -0.65 13.44
C ARG A 579 13.25 -1.84 12.52
N GLN A 580 14.27 -2.48 11.97
CA GLN A 580 14.15 -3.69 11.16
C GLN A 580 13.91 -4.93 12.04
N LEU A 581 13.16 -5.92 11.55
CA LEU A 581 12.84 -7.16 12.28
C LEU A 581 14.08 -8.06 12.37
N ILE A 582 14.78 -8.06 13.51
CA ILE A 582 15.99 -8.88 13.70
C ILE A 582 15.71 -10.30 14.20
N SER A 583 14.54 -10.54 14.81
CA SER A 583 14.15 -11.88 15.26
C SER A 583 12.63 -12.09 15.29
N GLN A 584 12.19 -13.26 14.86
CA GLN A 584 10.81 -13.73 14.93
C GLN A 584 10.81 -15.15 15.51
N LYS A 585 10.12 -15.35 16.63
CA LYS A 585 10.09 -16.64 17.32
C LYS A 585 8.65 -17.08 17.57
N THR A 586 8.30 -18.27 17.14
CA THR A 586 6.97 -18.86 17.31
C THR A 586 7.04 -20.11 18.18
N THR A 587 6.26 -20.16 19.26
CA THR A 587 6.14 -21.33 20.16
C THR A 587 4.72 -21.86 20.16
N ASN A 588 4.54 -23.17 20.26
CA ASN A 588 3.23 -23.79 20.48
C ASN A 588 2.79 -23.69 21.95
N LYS A 589 1.62 -24.25 22.25
CA LYS A 589 1.03 -24.29 23.61
C LYS A 589 1.91 -24.96 24.68
N ASP A 590 2.75 -25.92 24.27
CA ASP A 590 3.60 -26.71 25.17
C ASP A 590 4.99 -26.04 25.36
N GLY A 591 5.21 -24.89 24.72
CA GLY A 591 6.49 -24.18 24.71
C GLY A 591 7.48 -24.67 23.66
N THR A 592 7.12 -25.64 22.83
CA THR A 592 7.95 -26.11 21.71
C THR A 592 8.11 -25.00 20.68
N VAL A 593 9.35 -24.69 20.33
CA VAL A 593 9.68 -23.70 19.30
C VAL A 593 9.39 -24.29 17.92
N LEU A 594 8.47 -23.68 17.18
CA LEU A 594 8.12 -24.05 15.81
C LEU A 594 8.96 -23.29 14.79
N GLU A 595 9.36 -22.07 15.12
CA GLU A 595 10.14 -21.18 14.25
C GLU A 595 10.98 -20.25 15.14
N ASP A 596 12.25 -20.03 14.79
CA ASP A 596 13.12 -19.06 15.47
C ASP A 596 14.06 -18.39 14.47
N LEU A 597 13.50 -17.45 13.71
CA LEU A 597 14.19 -16.73 12.66
C LEU A 597 15.02 -15.58 13.24
N THR A 598 16.26 -15.49 12.81
CA THR A 598 17.13 -14.30 12.94
C THR A 598 17.38 -13.71 11.57
N HIS A 599 17.15 -12.40 11.39
CA HIS A 599 17.40 -11.69 10.14
C HIS A 599 18.56 -10.71 10.28
N VAL A 600 19.30 -10.52 9.19
CA VAL A 600 20.35 -9.50 9.08
C VAL A 600 20.14 -8.73 7.80
N TYR A 601 20.27 -7.42 7.89
CA TYR A 601 20.10 -6.50 6.78
C TYR A 601 21.41 -5.79 6.47
N ASP A 602 21.57 -5.35 5.23
CA ASP A 602 22.62 -4.43 4.85
C ASP A 602 22.30 -2.97 5.25
N CYS A 603 23.21 -2.05 4.96
CA CYS A 603 23.06 -0.62 5.25
C CYS A 603 21.88 0.07 4.54
N VAL A 604 21.29 -0.55 3.50
CA VAL A 604 20.14 -0.02 2.76
C VAL A 604 18.86 -0.84 3.01
N SER A 605 18.84 -1.61 4.10
CA SER A 605 17.68 -2.38 4.57
C SER A 605 17.27 -3.59 3.72
N ARG A 606 18.16 -4.15 2.90
CA ARG A 606 17.92 -5.43 2.19
C ARG A 606 18.32 -6.62 3.07
N CYS A 607 17.49 -7.66 3.14
CA CYS A 607 17.80 -8.87 3.89
C CYS A 607 18.96 -9.63 3.22
N ILE A 608 20.07 -9.83 3.93
CA ILE A 608 21.29 -10.50 3.43
C ILE A 608 21.55 -11.86 4.07
N TYR A 609 20.80 -12.18 5.13
CA TYR A 609 20.95 -13.41 5.88
C TYR A 609 19.70 -13.69 6.73
N THR A 610 19.25 -14.95 6.73
CA THR A 610 18.26 -15.48 7.66
C THR A 610 18.79 -16.78 8.26
N TYR A 611 18.55 -17.03 9.55
CA TYR A 611 18.86 -18.30 10.21
C TYR A 611 17.67 -18.75 11.05
N ASP A 612 17.27 -20.02 10.92
CA ASP A 612 16.18 -20.61 11.71
C ASP A 612 16.73 -21.56 12.78
N ALA A 613 16.66 -21.15 14.04
CA ALA A 613 17.17 -21.95 15.16
C ALA A 613 16.19 -23.04 15.63
N SER A 614 14.94 -23.08 15.17
CA SER A 614 14.01 -24.19 15.46
C SER A 614 14.40 -25.46 14.69
N GLU A 615 15.14 -25.29 13.60
CA GLU A 615 15.51 -26.34 12.67
C GLU A 615 16.88 -26.92 12.99
N GLN A 616 17.02 -28.24 12.88
CA GLN A 616 18.30 -28.90 13.14
C GLN A 616 19.26 -28.73 11.96
N THR A 617 20.55 -28.59 12.28
CA THR A 617 21.61 -28.80 11.29
C THR A 617 21.55 -30.24 10.80
N LYS A 618 21.41 -30.42 9.49
CA LYS A 618 21.36 -31.74 8.87
C LYS A 618 22.74 -32.13 8.36
N TYR A 619 23.04 -33.43 8.47
CA TYR A 619 24.27 -34.02 7.94
C TYR A 619 23.89 -35.01 6.86
N PHE A 620 24.31 -34.74 5.63
CA PHE A 620 24.00 -35.59 4.49
C PHE A 620 25.20 -35.67 3.55
N ARG A 621 25.64 -36.90 3.22
CA ARG A 621 26.81 -37.18 2.37
C ARG A 621 28.04 -36.33 2.73
N ASN A 622 28.46 -36.39 4.00
CA ASN A 622 29.59 -35.63 4.56
C ASN A 622 29.49 -34.10 4.43
N SER A 623 28.31 -33.56 4.15
CA SER A 623 28.04 -32.12 4.18
C SER A 623 27.28 -31.75 5.45
N ARG A 624 27.68 -30.65 6.07
CA ARG A 624 26.95 -29.99 7.16
C ARG A 624 26.06 -28.91 6.54
N ILE A 625 24.75 -29.08 6.62
CA ILE A 625 23.75 -28.15 6.10
C ILE A 625 23.06 -27.43 7.26
N GLU A 626 23.31 -26.14 7.36
CA GLU A 626 22.70 -25.27 8.38
C GLU A 626 21.35 -24.73 7.86
N PRO A 627 20.37 -24.46 8.74
CA PRO A 627 19.08 -23.85 8.38
C PRO A 627 19.23 -22.34 8.13
N LYS A 628 20.09 -21.97 7.18
CA LYS A 628 20.39 -20.58 6.84
C LYS A 628 20.04 -20.25 5.40
N ARG A 629 19.77 -18.98 5.18
CA ARG A 629 19.60 -18.34 3.88
C ARG A 629 20.60 -17.20 3.79
N GLU A 630 21.33 -17.08 2.69
CA GLU A 630 22.20 -15.93 2.47
C GLU A 630 21.91 -15.31 1.11
N TYR A 631 21.88 -13.98 1.06
CA TYR A 631 21.63 -13.20 -0.15
C TYR A 631 22.77 -12.21 -0.37
N THR A 632 23.19 -12.05 -1.61
CA THR A 632 24.21 -11.06 -2.01
C THR A 632 23.67 -10.25 -3.16
N TYR A 633 23.79 -8.93 -3.04
CA TYR A 633 23.33 -7.97 -4.03
C TYR A 633 24.52 -7.26 -4.68
N ASP A 634 24.32 -6.77 -5.90
CA ASP A 634 25.23 -5.82 -6.53
C ASP A 634 25.06 -4.40 -5.96
N ALA A 635 25.86 -3.46 -6.47
CA ALA A 635 25.88 -2.07 -5.99
C ALA A 635 24.60 -1.29 -6.32
N ILE A 636 23.79 -1.72 -7.29
CA ILE A 636 22.56 -1.01 -7.70
C ILE A 636 21.27 -1.63 -7.18
N GLY A 637 21.29 -2.80 -6.55
CA GLY A 637 20.08 -3.39 -5.99
C GLY A 637 19.81 -4.85 -6.32
N GLN A 638 20.47 -5.40 -7.34
CA GLN A 638 20.07 -6.66 -7.96
C GLN A 638 20.62 -7.86 -7.20
N LEU A 639 19.80 -8.90 -7.03
CA LEU A 639 20.21 -10.13 -6.35
C LEU A 639 21.16 -10.93 -7.26
N ILE A 640 22.45 -10.97 -6.95
CA ILE A 640 23.44 -11.72 -7.75
C ILE A 640 23.69 -13.12 -7.23
N SER A 641 23.35 -13.40 -5.97
CA SER A 641 23.43 -14.75 -5.41
C SER A 641 22.50 -14.99 -4.24
N ALA A 642 21.92 -16.20 -4.18
CA ALA A 642 21.14 -16.70 -3.05
C ALA A 642 21.58 -18.13 -2.69
N SER A 643 21.75 -18.44 -1.41
CA SER A 643 22.05 -19.79 -0.94
C SER A 643 21.07 -20.23 0.14
N GLU A 644 20.51 -21.44 0.02
CA GLU A 644 19.58 -22.02 0.99
C GLU A 644 19.64 -23.56 0.90
N ARG A 645 18.83 -24.25 1.71
CA ARG A 645 18.66 -25.70 1.71
C ARG A 645 17.46 -26.15 0.86
N ALA A 646 17.61 -27.27 0.17
CA ALA A 646 16.53 -27.94 -0.55
C ALA A 646 16.61 -29.46 -0.36
N LEU A 647 15.52 -30.17 -0.66
CA LEU A 647 15.52 -31.63 -0.67
C LEU A 647 16.24 -32.13 -1.93
N LEU A 648 17.24 -33.00 -1.76
CA LEU A 648 17.95 -33.62 -2.86
C LEU A 648 17.12 -34.80 -3.39
N PRO A 649 16.80 -34.84 -4.69
CA PRO A 649 16.17 -36.02 -5.28
C PRO A 649 17.09 -37.24 -5.17
N SER A 650 16.53 -38.43 -4.95
CA SER A 650 17.33 -39.68 -4.85
C SER A 650 18.22 -39.94 -6.07
N SER A 651 17.81 -39.47 -7.26
CA SER A 651 18.60 -39.55 -8.50
C SER A 651 19.85 -38.68 -8.50
N GLY A 652 19.94 -37.68 -7.62
CA GLY A 652 20.94 -36.62 -7.66
C GLY A 652 20.78 -35.65 -8.84
N ILE A 653 19.73 -35.79 -9.64
CA ILE A 653 19.47 -34.94 -10.80
C ILE A 653 18.55 -33.78 -10.40
N LEU A 654 19.10 -32.59 -10.34
CA LEU A 654 18.38 -31.33 -10.15
C LEU A 654 17.70 -30.91 -11.44
N ARG A 655 16.46 -30.42 -11.33
CA ARG A 655 15.66 -29.98 -12.48
C ARG A 655 15.39 -28.47 -12.40
N PRO A 656 15.45 -27.75 -13.53
CA PRO A 656 15.04 -26.35 -13.58
C PRO A 656 13.58 -26.17 -13.17
N TYR A 657 13.29 -25.03 -12.56
CA TYR A 657 11.92 -24.59 -12.32
C TYR A 657 11.15 -24.44 -13.63
N ASN A 658 9.89 -24.83 -13.65
CA ASN A 658 9.01 -24.59 -14.79
C ASN A 658 7.63 -24.13 -14.32
N ALA A 659 6.83 -23.63 -15.25
CA ALA A 659 5.60 -22.94 -14.93
C ALA A 659 4.53 -23.82 -14.25
N THR A 660 4.51 -25.13 -14.52
CA THR A 660 3.54 -26.05 -13.90
C THR A 660 3.99 -26.67 -12.57
N THR A 661 5.29 -26.66 -12.28
CA THR A 661 5.85 -27.20 -11.02
C THR A 661 6.22 -26.12 -10.01
N GLY A 662 6.34 -24.85 -10.44
CA GLY A 662 6.70 -23.73 -9.59
C GLY A 662 8.03 -23.97 -8.87
N MET A 663 8.11 -23.58 -7.59
CA MET A 663 9.29 -23.78 -6.74
C MET A 663 9.47 -25.22 -6.24
N ASN A 664 8.58 -26.15 -6.58
CA ASN A 664 8.68 -27.57 -6.23
C ASN A 664 8.85 -28.45 -7.49
N PRO A 665 10.03 -28.37 -8.17
CA PRO A 665 10.28 -29.12 -9.40
C PRO A 665 10.30 -30.64 -9.18
N THR A 666 10.41 -31.09 -7.93
CA THR A 666 10.46 -32.48 -7.51
C THR A 666 9.28 -32.79 -6.60
N LYS A 667 8.10 -33.07 -7.18
CA LYS A 667 6.89 -33.56 -6.49
C LYS A 667 7.04 -34.97 -5.87
N VAL A 668 8.26 -35.36 -5.47
CA VAL A 668 8.55 -36.69 -4.90
C VAL A 668 8.59 -36.55 -3.39
N ILE A 669 7.87 -37.42 -2.67
CA ILE A 669 8.04 -37.61 -1.23
C ILE A 669 9.44 -38.22 -1.04
N VAL A 670 10.42 -37.36 -0.77
CA VAL A 670 11.76 -37.76 -0.40
C VAL A 670 11.85 -37.81 1.13
N ASP A 671 12.70 -38.70 1.64
CA ASP A 671 13.07 -38.70 3.05
C ASP A 671 13.54 -37.29 3.44
N GLY A 672 12.90 -36.70 4.45
CA GLY A 672 13.18 -35.36 4.95
C GLY A 672 14.63 -35.17 5.42
N GLN A 673 15.43 -36.24 5.52
CA GLN A 673 16.86 -36.18 5.82
C GLN A 673 17.76 -35.91 4.61
N GLN A 674 17.30 -36.12 3.37
CA GLN A 674 18.10 -35.89 2.15
C GLN A 674 18.10 -34.41 1.77
N VAL A 675 18.82 -33.59 2.54
CA VAL A 675 18.91 -32.15 2.34
C VAL A 675 20.29 -31.77 1.81
N TYR A 676 20.34 -30.82 0.88
CA TYR A 676 21.58 -30.23 0.39
C TYR A 676 21.49 -28.70 0.43
N GLU A 677 22.65 -28.04 0.44
CA GLU A 677 22.76 -26.60 0.28
C GLU A 677 22.91 -26.26 -1.20
N TYR A 678 22.01 -25.45 -1.74
CA TYR A 678 22.08 -24.94 -3.09
C TYR A 678 22.67 -23.52 -3.09
N LEU A 679 23.30 -23.16 -4.20
CA LEU A 679 23.68 -21.79 -4.54
C LEU A 679 23.06 -21.44 -5.88
N GLU A 680 22.26 -20.39 -5.86
CA GLU A 680 21.79 -19.69 -7.04
C GLU A 680 22.67 -18.47 -7.31
N SER A 681 22.97 -18.26 -8.59
CA SER A 681 23.72 -17.10 -9.08
C SER A 681 23.00 -16.50 -10.28
N TYR A 682 22.90 -15.18 -10.31
CA TYR A 682 22.15 -14.43 -11.32
C TYR A 682 23.07 -13.42 -12.00
N GLU A 683 22.94 -13.30 -13.32
CA GLU A 683 23.62 -12.28 -14.12
C GLU A 683 22.57 -11.47 -14.89
N TYR A 684 22.77 -10.16 -14.95
CA TYR A 684 21.85 -9.21 -15.58
C TYR A 684 22.56 -8.37 -16.65
N ASP A 685 21.79 -7.91 -17.64
CA ASP A 685 22.23 -6.87 -18.56
C ASP A 685 22.11 -5.46 -17.96
N LEU A 686 22.42 -4.42 -18.75
CA LEU A 686 22.38 -3.03 -18.28
C LEU A 686 20.95 -2.46 -18.08
N ALA A 687 19.94 -3.07 -18.70
CA ALA A 687 18.54 -2.71 -18.54
C ALA A 687 17.87 -3.43 -17.35
N GLY A 688 18.55 -4.39 -16.74
CA GLY A 688 18.06 -5.17 -15.59
C GLY A 688 17.37 -6.48 -15.99
N ASN A 689 17.50 -6.91 -17.24
CA ASN A 689 17.01 -8.21 -17.67
C ASN A 689 17.92 -9.32 -17.16
N ILE A 690 17.35 -10.39 -16.58
CA ILE A 690 18.13 -11.58 -16.20
C ILE A 690 18.66 -12.23 -17.48
N GLN A 691 19.97 -12.42 -17.62
CA GLN A 691 20.59 -13.14 -18.74
C GLN A 691 20.89 -14.60 -18.40
N LYS A 692 21.18 -14.88 -17.13
CA LYS A 692 21.58 -16.21 -16.67
C LYS A 692 21.20 -16.44 -15.23
N MET A 693 20.75 -17.65 -14.95
CA MET A 693 20.53 -18.19 -13.62
C MET A 693 21.21 -19.56 -13.54
N THR A 694 22.10 -19.76 -12.57
CA THR A 694 22.74 -21.07 -12.29
C THR A 694 22.27 -21.56 -10.94
N HIS A 695 21.92 -22.84 -10.83
CA HIS A 695 21.57 -23.51 -9.57
C HIS A 695 22.44 -24.75 -9.40
N ALA A 696 23.20 -24.80 -8.30
CA ALA A 696 24.15 -25.86 -8.04
C ALA A 696 24.15 -26.31 -6.57
N ALA A 697 24.32 -27.62 -6.35
CA ALA A 697 24.56 -28.19 -5.04
C ALA A 697 26.06 -28.12 -4.69
N VAL A 698 26.53 -26.97 -4.21
CA VAL A 698 27.98 -26.63 -4.14
C VAL A 698 28.83 -27.63 -3.35
N LYS A 699 28.23 -28.29 -2.34
CA LYS A 699 28.89 -29.30 -1.49
C LYS A 699 28.58 -30.75 -1.87
N GLN A 700 27.86 -30.97 -2.97
CA GLN A 700 27.48 -32.30 -3.45
C GLN A 700 27.96 -32.48 -4.90
N PRO A 701 29.25 -32.78 -5.13
CA PRO A 701 29.83 -32.82 -6.48
C PRO A 701 29.24 -33.90 -7.39
N LYS A 702 28.55 -34.90 -6.81
CA LYS A 702 27.83 -35.96 -7.56
C LYS A 702 26.40 -35.55 -7.96
N ALA A 703 25.87 -34.45 -7.42
CA ALA A 703 24.58 -33.92 -7.85
C ALA A 703 24.77 -33.11 -9.14
N SER A 704 23.78 -33.16 -10.02
CA SER A 704 23.81 -32.32 -11.21
C SER A 704 23.65 -30.84 -10.83
N GLN A 705 24.05 -29.96 -11.74
CA GLN A 705 23.71 -28.54 -11.72
C GLN A 705 22.92 -28.19 -12.97
N TRP A 706 22.16 -27.11 -12.93
CA TRP A 706 21.55 -26.57 -14.14
C TRP A 706 21.85 -25.09 -14.27
N THR A 707 21.85 -24.61 -15.51
CA THR A 707 22.05 -23.21 -15.83
C THR A 707 21.04 -22.83 -16.89
N ARG A 708 20.16 -21.90 -16.56
CA ARG A 708 19.20 -21.31 -17.48
C ARG A 708 19.78 -20.03 -18.06
N ARG A 709 19.79 -19.91 -19.38
CA ARG A 709 20.06 -18.67 -20.12
C ARG A 709 18.76 -18.10 -20.61
N TYR A 710 18.62 -16.79 -20.52
CA TYR A 710 17.46 -16.04 -20.99
C TYR A 710 17.87 -15.25 -22.23
N PHE A 711 16.94 -15.14 -23.17
CA PHE A 711 17.19 -14.53 -24.46
C PHE A 711 16.14 -13.46 -24.75
N TYR A 712 16.58 -12.37 -25.38
CA TYR A 712 15.77 -11.18 -25.68
C TYR A 712 15.95 -10.80 -27.15
N HIS A 713 15.66 -11.74 -28.06
CA HIS A 713 15.96 -11.61 -29.50
C HIS A 713 14.83 -11.01 -30.33
N SER A 714 13.83 -10.41 -29.69
CA SER A 714 12.70 -9.80 -30.39
C SER A 714 13.08 -8.42 -30.91
N THR A 715 12.65 -8.06 -32.11
CA THR A 715 12.89 -6.73 -32.67
C THR A 715 12.08 -5.68 -31.91
N SER A 716 12.73 -4.58 -31.52
CA SER A 716 12.03 -3.41 -30.98
C SER A 716 11.01 -2.89 -32.00
N ARG A 717 9.84 -2.46 -31.52
CA ARG A 717 8.81 -1.83 -32.36
C ARG A 717 9.25 -0.49 -32.94
N PHE A 718 10.31 0.13 -32.39
CA PHE A 718 10.84 1.41 -32.85
C PHE A 718 12.03 1.28 -33.80
N SER A 719 12.52 0.06 -34.05
CA SER A 719 13.64 -0.17 -34.95
C SER A 719 13.25 -0.96 -36.18
N THR A 720 13.82 -0.56 -37.30
CA THR A 720 13.79 -1.32 -38.56
C THR A 720 15.09 -2.08 -38.82
N ASP A 721 16.12 -1.93 -37.97
CA ASP A 721 17.37 -2.69 -38.06
C ASP A 721 17.35 -3.86 -37.08
N SER A 722 17.30 -5.09 -37.61
CA SER A 722 17.27 -6.31 -36.78
C SER A 722 18.56 -6.58 -35.99
N ARG A 723 19.65 -5.85 -36.28
CA ARG A 723 20.92 -5.92 -35.54
C ARG A 723 21.03 -4.85 -34.45
N VAL A 724 20.15 -3.85 -34.49
CA VAL A 724 20.23 -2.65 -33.67
C VAL A 724 18.85 -2.41 -33.08
N GLN A 725 18.71 -2.74 -31.79
CA GLN A 725 17.52 -2.56 -30.93
C GLN A 725 16.60 -3.78 -30.83
N MET A 726 17.04 -4.70 -29.96
CA MET A 726 16.20 -5.73 -29.34
C MET A 726 15.16 -5.09 -28.41
N SER A 727 14.05 -5.77 -28.15
CA SER A 727 13.12 -5.39 -27.07
C SER A 727 13.53 -6.03 -25.74
N ASN A 728 12.90 -5.63 -24.63
CA ASN A 728 13.14 -6.25 -23.32
C ASN A 728 12.20 -7.44 -23.06
N ARG A 729 11.47 -7.91 -24.09
CA ARG A 729 10.65 -9.12 -24.02
C ARG A 729 11.51 -10.37 -24.11
N SER A 730 11.48 -11.19 -23.06
CA SER A 730 12.12 -12.51 -23.05
C SER A 730 11.50 -13.39 -24.13
N THR A 731 12.30 -13.84 -25.08
CA THR A 731 11.92 -14.70 -26.22
C THR A 731 12.11 -16.19 -25.93
N GLY A 732 12.78 -16.53 -24.84
CA GLY A 732 12.94 -17.93 -24.46
C GLY A 732 14.05 -18.15 -23.45
N THR A 733 14.19 -19.40 -23.02
CA THR A 733 15.26 -19.84 -22.16
C THR A 733 15.87 -21.17 -22.60
N VAL A 734 17.15 -21.38 -22.30
CA VAL A 734 17.83 -22.67 -22.52
C VAL A 734 18.46 -23.14 -21.23
N SER A 735 18.20 -24.38 -20.84
CA SER A 735 18.81 -25.05 -19.70
C SER A 735 19.25 -26.48 -20.04
N GLY A 736 20.54 -26.67 -20.31
CA GLY A 736 21.06 -27.94 -20.81
C GLY A 736 20.50 -28.23 -22.21
N SER A 737 19.87 -29.40 -22.40
CA SER A 737 19.16 -29.74 -23.64
C SER A 737 17.72 -29.21 -23.70
N LEU A 738 17.20 -28.64 -22.61
CA LEU A 738 15.85 -28.07 -22.58
C LEU A 738 15.89 -26.65 -23.18
N SER A 739 15.22 -26.47 -24.32
CA SER A 739 14.94 -25.16 -24.91
C SER A 739 13.46 -24.83 -24.74
N GLU A 740 13.19 -23.62 -24.27
CA GLU A 740 11.86 -23.12 -23.96
C GLU A 740 11.64 -21.80 -24.72
N GLU A 741 10.85 -21.81 -25.77
CA GLU A 741 10.57 -20.60 -26.56
C GLU A 741 9.30 -19.90 -26.08
N TYR A 742 9.32 -18.56 -26.10
CA TYR A 742 8.19 -17.71 -25.74
C TYR A 742 7.79 -16.88 -26.94
N ASP A 743 6.48 -16.74 -27.15
CA ASP A 743 5.93 -15.97 -28.27
C ASP A 743 5.01 -14.85 -27.79
N TYR A 744 4.96 -13.79 -28.57
CA TYR A 744 4.13 -12.60 -28.44
C TYR A 744 3.43 -12.31 -29.78
N SER A 745 3.10 -13.35 -30.54
CA SER A 745 2.31 -13.25 -31.76
C SER A 745 0.83 -12.99 -31.44
N GLY A 746 0.07 -12.60 -32.46
CA GLY A 746 -1.34 -12.27 -32.32
C GLY A 746 -1.57 -10.90 -31.67
N ASP A 747 -2.81 -10.61 -31.30
CA ASP A 747 -3.19 -9.31 -30.77
C ASP A 747 -2.64 -9.08 -29.36
N GLY A 748 -2.73 -10.06 -28.45
CA GLY A 748 -2.24 -9.94 -27.08
C GLY A 748 -0.77 -9.56 -27.01
N GLY A 749 0.07 -10.17 -27.85
CA GLY A 749 1.50 -9.85 -27.84
C GLY A 749 1.83 -8.48 -28.44
N GLN A 750 0.92 -7.82 -29.17
CA GLN A 750 1.12 -6.43 -29.55
C GLN A 750 1.14 -5.48 -28.34
N VAL A 751 0.59 -5.90 -27.21
CA VAL A 751 0.60 -5.15 -25.94
C VAL A 751 1.42 -5.82 -24.84
N GLY A 752 2.36 -6.69 -25.23
CA GLY A 752 3.33 -7.28 -24.30
C GLY A 752 2.85 -8.54 -23.58
N CYS A 753 1.63 -9.02 -23.85
CA CYS A 753 1.16 -10.28 -23.29
C CYS A 753 1.88 -11.47 -23.94
N MET A 754 2.49 -12.34 -23.13
CA MET A 754 3.07 -13.60 -23.62
C MET A 754 1.94 -14.53 -24.09
N THR A 755 1.92 -14.88 -25.37
CA THR A 755 0.85 -15.68 -26.00
C THR A 755 1.19 -17.15 -26.16
N SER A 756 2.47 -17.50 -26.05
CA SER A 756 2.93 -18.89 -26.00
C SER A 756 4.04 -19.05 -24.97
N MET A 757 3.99 -20.15 -24.23
CA MET A 757 5.09 -20.62 -23.39
C MET A 757 5.01 -22.15 -23.27
N PRO A 758 6.14 -22.85 -23.05
CA PRO A 758 6.12 -24.30 -22.92
C PRO A 758 5.25 -24.77 -21.76
N GLN A 759 4.73 -25.99 -21.88
CA GLN A 759 3.74 -26.64 -20.98
C GLN A 759 2.31 -26.09 -21.08
N TYR A 760 2.11 -24.93 -21.68
CA TYR A 760 0.78 -24.44 -22.02
C TYR A 760 0.51 -24.70 -23.50
N SER A 761 -0.62 -25.34 -23.78
CA SER A 761 -1.15 -25.47 -25.14
C SER A 761 -1.89 -24.20 -25.57
N GLN A 762 -2.34 -23.40 -24.60
CA GLN A 762 -3.07 -22.17 -24.84
C GLN A 762 -2.86 -21.17 -23.70
N LEU A 763 -2.63 -19.91 -24.07
CA LEU A 763 -2.75 -18.73 -23.21
C LEU A 763 -3.61 -17.70 -23.94
N SER A 764 -4.67 -17.21 -23.31
CA SER A 764 -5.51 -16.16 -23.88
C SER A 764 -5.66 -15.00 -22.91
N TRP A 765 -5.79 -13.80 -23.47
CA TRP A 765 -5.83 -12.55 -22.72
C TRP A 765 -7.15 -11.84 -22.99
N ASN A 766 -7.85 -11.45 -21.91
CA ASN A 766 -9.06 -10.67 -22.01
C ASN A 766 -8.73 -9.28 -22.59
N CYS A 767 -9.76 -8.49 -22.86
CA CYS A 767 -9.61 -7.19 -23.48
C CYS A 767 -8.90 -6.10 -22.66
N GLU A 768 -8.74 -6.32 -21.36
CA GLU A 768 -8.00 -5.46 -20.43
C GLU A 768 -6.56 -5.96 -20.22
N ASN A 769 -6.10 -6.90 -21.06
CA ASN A 769 -4.78 -7.51 -21.02
C ASN A 769 -4.51 -8.33 -19.74
N LEU A 770 -5.58 -8.84 -19.11
CA LEU A 770 -5.51 -9.82 -18.01
C LEU A 770 -5.61 -11.24 -18.58
N LEU A 771 -4.92 -12.21 -17.99
CA LEU A 771 -4.96 -13.61 -18.46
C LEU A 771 -6.40 -14.13 -18.33
N GLY A 772 -7.06 -14.38 -19.46
CA GLY A 772 -8.47 -14.78 -19.54
C GLY A 772 -8.66 -16.29 -19.51
N SER A 773 -7.76 -17.06 -20.12
CA SER A 773 -7.75 -18.52 -20.00
C SER A 773 -6.37 -19.13 -20.22
N SER A 774 -6.21 -20.36 -19.73
CA SER A 774 -5.02 -21.18 -19.97
C SER A 774 -5.38 -22.66 -20.09
N SER A 775 -4.67 -23.39 -20.94
CA SER A 775 -4.68 -24.86 -20.99
C SER A 775 -3.27 -25.43 -21.03
N THR A 776 -3.08 -26.59 -20.41
CA THR A 776 -1.85 -27.39 -20.49
C THR A 776 -2.02 -28.66 -21.34
N GLN A 777 -3.23 -28.94 -21.80
CA GLN A 777 -3.54 -30.16 -22.55
C GLN A 777 -3.51 -29.88 -24.04
N TRP A 778 -2.70 -30.65 -24.77
CA TRP A 778 -2.65 -30.60 -26.23
C TRP A 778 -3.70 -31.55 -26.81
N THR A 779 -4.58 -31.01 -27.64
CA THR A 779 -5.58 -31.75 -28.39
C THR A 779 -5.52 -31.32 -29.85
N LYS A 780 -5.98 -32.19 -30.76
CA LYS A 780 -6.05 -31.86 -32.19
C LYS A 780 -7.42 -31.28 -32.55
N ASP A 781 -8.44 -32.13 -32.52
CA ASP A 781 -9.83 -31.77 -32.89
C ASP A 781 -10.76 -31.68 -31.65
N ASP A 782 -10.29 -32.15 -30.49
CA ASP A 782 -11.03 -32.15 -29.23
C ASP A 782 -10.88 -30.82 -28.47
N THR A 783 -11.80 -30.53 -27.54
CA THR A 783 -11.67 -29.38 -26.64
C THR A 783 -10.79 -29.74 -25.44
N PRO A 784 -9.67 -29.03 -25.21
CA PRO A 784 -8.78 -29.34 -24.10
C PRO A 784 -9.38 -28.88 -22.76
N GLN A 785 -8.96 -29.51 -21.67
CA GLN A 785 -9.25 -29.01 -20.33
C GLN A 785 -8.73 -27.57 -20.20
N THR A 786 -9.62 -26.63 -19.89
CA THR A 786 -9.30 -25.19 -19.93
C THR A 786 -9.69 -24.53 -18.63
N THR A 787 -8.79 -23.71 -18.08
CA THR A 787 -9.09 -22.87 -16.91
C THR A 787 -9.29 -21.43 -17.36
N TYR A 788 -10.42 -20.85 -16.96
CA TYR A 788 -10.83 -19.47 -17.22
C TYR A 788 -10.68 -18.63 -15.95
N TYR A 789 -10.29 -17.37 -16.12
CA TYR A 789 -10.11 -16.41 -15.04
C TYR A 789 -10.95 -15.16 -15.31
N VAL A 790 -11.77 -14.78 -14.34
CA VAL A 790 -12.70 -13.66 -14.47
C VAL A 790 -12.37 -12.61 -13.42
N TYR A 791 -12.38 -11.35 -13.87
CA TYR A 791 -11.98 -10.19 -13.08
C TYR A 791 -13.15 -9.22 -12.99
N ASP A 792 -13.25 -8.54 -11.85
CA ASP A 792 -14.18 -7.42 -11.70
C ASP A 792 -13.66 -6.16 -12.40
N TYR A 793 -14.46 -5.09 -12.40
CA TYR A 793 -14.13 -3.82 -13.06
C TYR A 793 -12.86 -3.12 -12.53
N SER A 794 -12.29 -3.58 -11.40
CA SER A 794 -11.04 -3.09 -10.80
C SER A 794 -9.82 -3.92 -11.19
N GLY A 795 -10.00 -5.03 -11.92
CA GLY A 795 -8.95 -5.97 -12.29
C GLY A 795 -8.66 -7.02 -11.22
N LYS A 796 -9.47 -7.14 -10.15
CA LYS A 796 -9.33 -8.19 -9.14
C LYS A 796 -9.98 -9.48 -9.65
N ARG A 797 -9.27 -10.61 -9.57
CA ARG A 797 -9.83 -11.92 -9.93
C ARG A 797 -10.89 -12.31 -8.91
N VAL A 798 -12.13 -12.51 -9.36
CA VAL A 798 -13.28 -12.89 -8.52
C VAL A 798 -13.82 -14.29 -8.82
N ARG A 799 -13.42 -14.89 -9.95
CA ARG A 799 -13.80 -16.26 -10.29
C ARG A 799 -12.72 -17.00 -11.07
N LYS A 800 -12.61 -18.30 -10.83
CA LYS A 800 -11.78 -19.24 -11.59
C LYS A 800 -12.58 -20.50 -11.91
N VAL A 801 -12.71 -20.84 -13.19
CA VAL A 801 -13.48 -21.99 -13.65
C VAL A 801 -12.59 -22.93 -14.43
N THR A 802 -12.54 -24.21 -14.06
CA THR A 802 -11.86 -25.26 -14.84
C THR A 802 -12.90 -26.16 -15.48
N GLU A 803 -12.86 -26.25 -16.81
CA GLU A 803 -13.69 -27.14 -17.60
C GLU A 803 -12.92 -28.38 -18.04
N SER A 804 -13.62 -29.51 -18.08
CA SER A 804 -13.09 -30.81 -18.50
C SER A 804 -12.70 -30.81 -19.97
N PHE A 805 -11.82 -31.76 -20.32
CA PHE A 805 -11.69 -32.23 -21.69
C PHE A 805 -13.05 -32.67 -22.26
N ALA A 806 -13.28 -32.44 -23.55
CA ALA A 806 -14.42 -32.98 -24.27
C ALA A 806 -14.03 -33.37 -25.70
N LYS A 807 -14.58 -34.50 -26.18
CA LYS A 807 -14.41 -34.91 -27.57
C LYS A 807 -15.01 -33.88 -28.52
N ALA A 808 -14.49 -33.78 -29.73
CA ALA A 808 -15.03 -32.93 -30.78
C ALA A 808 -16.57 -33.08 -30.89
N GLY A 809 -17.29 -31.95 -30.85
CA GLY A 809 -18.76 -31.90 -30.91
C GLY A 809 -19.50 -32.27 -29.60
N SER A 810 -18.79 -32.64 -28.53
CA SER A 810 -19.37 -32.86 -27.21
C SER A 810 -19.21 -31.61 -26.32
N PRO A 811 -20.17 -31.33 -25.42
CA PRO A 811 -20.04 -30.21 -24.49
C PRO A 811 -18.97 -30.47 -23.42
N THR A 812 -18.27 -29.42 -23.01
CA THR A 812 -17.40 -29.44 -21.82
C THR A 812 -18.24 -29.37 -20.54
N ARG A 813 -17.70 -29.89 -19.44
CA ARG A 813 -18.33 -29.82 -18.11
C ARG A 813 -17.45 -29.00 -17.17
N LYS A 814 -18.07 -28.20 -16.28
CA LYS A 814 -17.36 -27.57 -15.16
C LYS A 814 -16.88 -28.64 -14.16
N GLU A 815 -15.57 -28.79 -14.02
CA GLU A 815 -14.95 -29.66 -13.01
C GLU A 815 -14.76 -28.92 -11.68
N ARG A 816 -14.38 -27.64 -11.76
CA ARG A 816 -14.18 -26.77 -10.61
C ARG A 816 -14.63 -25.36 -10.93
N ASP A 817 -15.28 -24.74 -9.98
CA ASP A 817 -15.75 -23.36 -10.06
C ASP A 817 -15.48 -22.73 -8.69
N THR A 818 -14.60 -21.75 -8.67
CA THR A 818 -14.11 -21.13 -7.44
C THR A 818 -14.41 -19.65 -7.47
N LEU A 819 -15.08 -19.14 -6.43
CA LEU A 819 -15.40 -17.72 -6.27
C LEU A 819 -14.52 -17.12 -5.17
N TYR A 820 -13.88 -15.99 -5.49
CA TYR A 820 -13.08 -15.21 -4.56
C TYR A 820 -13.90 -14.02 -4.06
N LEU A 821 -14.49 -14.18 -2.89
CA LEU A 821 -15.33 -13.18 -2.24
C LEU A 821 -14.56 -12.54 -1.08
N ASP A 822 -15.03 -11.40 -0.61
CA ASP A 822 -14.37 -10.73 0.51
C ASP A 822 -14.52 -11.56 1.79
N GLY A 823 -13.39 -12.04 2.31
CA GLY A 823 -13.32 -12.87 3.50
C GLY A 823 -13.63 -14.36 3.26
N LEU A 824 -13.89 -14.79 2.02
CA LEU A 824 -14.34 -16.15 1.73
C LEU A 824 -13.95 -16.64 0.32
N GLU A 825 -13.48 -17.88 0.20
CA GLU A 825 -13.35 -18.62 -1.06
C GLU A 825 -14.36 -19.77 -1.05
N ILE A 826 -15.18 -19.89 -2.10
CA ILE A 826 -16.20 -20.95 -2.27
C ILE A 826 -15.82 -21.84 -3.44
#